data_AF-A0A6N7G9C1-F1
#
_entry.id   AF-A0A6N7G9C1-F1
#
_cell.length_a   1.000
_cell.length_b   1.000
_cell.length_c   1.000
_cell.angle_alpha   90.00
_cell.angle_beta   90.00
_cell.angle_gamma   90.00
#
_symmetry.space_group_name_H-M   'P 1'
#
loop_
_entity.id
_entity.type
_entity.pdbx_description
1 polymer ?
#
loop_
_entity_poly.entity_id
_entity_poly.type
_entity_poly.pdbx_seq_one_letter_code
_entity_poly.pdbx_strand_id
1 'polypeptide(L)'
;MTDLQQRLARLTPPERAALEERLLATAGSGPARIPRRPPGAGAPPLSFGQERLWFLQQFDPTDASYNLYLTERLRGPVDPDALQRAFDEVLARHEVLRTRFPMVDGRPAPVAAPVLRVPLARLGWDDLAPADREAQARRLVAQLVNEPFDLGQAPLLRVNLLRLAEQEHVLCLVMHHMAGDGWSLNVLAQDLSHCYAAALAGQPPGLPPLPLQYADFAAWQPDRVAGSDRQVEDSIERMRDRLADVPPLQLPTDLPRPQLRTARGDYLCRRLGAGLSARITELAKAERATVFMALLAAYQVLLARHSGQTDFCVGSPIAGRDRPELRPLIGFFTNTLVLRSDLAGDPSFRELLGRVRASALQAYADQEVPLERLIERLDADRDTGRTPLFQTMFNLQPARTGLFALPGVASEPWRAGFAQVKVDLELHVNQSPEELELEFGYSTALFEPSTVERMAGHLAALLTAATADPDQPISRLSMLEDTERRLVLRGWNDTAAAYPQRRLHELVAEQVARSPDATAVVAGADQLSYRELDRRANRLAWRLREIGLAPESPVGVLLPRDADLIVALLGVLKAGCCYLPLEPGHPTQRLRQLLTDSGATALIARGGTDLELPEAIPVLPVDDPPAGSDRPPPAPGTPDSLAYLIYTSGSTGRPKGVRVPHRGVVNLVTDLARRPGLTSADRFLFLTSVSFDIAGLEIFAPLLTGGTVVVAADSSVHAADRLRALIEQGGVTTVQAPPSVLEALLPGLPDGLGRVISGGEPLPARLAERLLGRVGEVWNFYGPTETTIWSCRSRVRPGAGISIGTPVANTEAYVLDEHGRPAPVGGVGELFLAGDGLARDYHDSPGLTASRFLPDPYGPRPGGRMYRTGDLVRRRSDGRLEFLGRVDDQVKIRGVRVEPGEVEAALASHPRVRRAAVAVRADAPSGPGLVGYVDWDGDPGSAGDADPAGSLRAHLRARLPEAMIPTAFEVVPEFPVLPSGKLDRAALPAPAGGDRPAPYTPPGTDSEQLVADVFAEVLGQARVGTGDDFFDLGGHSLLAVKVIAELAATTRLDIPLRTLFVHRTVAELAAAVEELLAAEIDQLSEAAAVRLAAAEPGGAP
;
A
#
# COMPACT_ATOMS: atom_id res chain seq x y z
N MET A 1 8.16 -41.75 34.78
CA MET A 1 7.43 -40.61 35.39
C MET A 1 6.91 -39.76 34.25
N THR A 2 5.61 -39.48 34.21
CA THR A 2 5.00 -38.70 33.13
C THR A 2 5.48 -37.23 33.16
N ASP A 3 5.57 -36.57 31.99
CA ASP A 3 5.92 -35.14 31.86
C ASP A 3 5.11 -34.23 32.80
N LEU A 4 3.83 -34.59 33.00
CA LEU A 4 2.93 -33.93 33.94
C LEU A 4 3.44 -33.96 35.40
N GLN A 5 3.99 -35.09 35.85
CA GLN A 5 4.54 -35.23 37.21
C GLN A 5 5.80 -34.38 37.41
N GLN A 6 6.62 -34.25 36.37
CA GLN A 6 7.80 -33.37 36.42
C GLN A 6 7.41 -31.89 36.40
N ARG A 7 6.35 -31.51 35.67
CA ARG A 7 5.83 -30.13 35.66
C ARG A 7 5.14 -29.76 36.97
N LEU A 8 4.34 -30.66 37.56
CA LEU A 8 3.75 -30.50 38.89
C LEU A 8 4.81 -30.38 39.99
N ALA A 9 5.92 -31.11 39.87
CA ALA A 9 7.05 -31.04 40.80
C ALA A 9 7.81 -29.70 40.75
N ARG A 10 7.69 -28.93 39.66
CA ARG A 10 8.32 -27.61 39.49
C ARG A 10 7.49 -26.44 40.00
N LEU A 11 6.21 -26.67 40.34
CA LEU A 11 5.34 -25.63 40.92
C LEU A 11 5.74 -25.34 42.37
N THR A 12 5.82 -24.06 42.71
CA THR A 12 5.97 -23.60 44.09
C THR A 12 4.71 -23.95 44.91
N PRO A 13 4.79 -24.05 46.25
CA PRO A 13 3.64 -24.37 47.08
C PRO A 13 2.40 -23.46 46.86
N PRO A 14 2.54 -22.13 46.66
CA PRO A 14 1.41 -21.25 46.32
C PRO A 14 0.80 -21.54 44.94
N GLU A 15 1.63 -21.84 43.93
CA GLU A 15 1.15 -22.17 42.59
C GLU A 15 0.42 -23.51 42.57
N ARG A 16 0.89 -24.47 43.37
CA ARG A 16 0.22 -25.76 43.55
C ARG A 16 -1.13 -25.58 44.25
N ALA A 17 -1.19 -24.76 45.32
CA ALA A 17 -2.44 -24.45 46.00
C ALA A 17 -3.44 -23.72 45.10
N ALA A 18 -2.99 -22.74 44.30
CA ALA A 18 -3.84 -22.03 43.34
C ALA A 18 -4.31 -22.95 42.18
N LEU A 19 -3.47 -23.90 41.74
CA LEU A 19 -3.85 -24.91 40.77
C LEU A 19 -4.88 -25.89 41.36
N GLU A 20 -4.68 -26.35 42.60
CA GLU A 20 -5.61 -27.20 43.33
C GLU A 20 -6.96 -26.49 43.55
N GLU A 21 -6.96 -25.23 43.95
CA GLU A 21 -8.16 -24.41 44.11
C GLU A 21 -8.91 -24.23 42.79
N ARG A 22 -8.19 -23.98 41.68
CA ARG A 22 -8.80 -23.90 40.33
C ARG A 22 -9.33 -25.25 39.84
N LEU A 23 -8.63 -26.34 40.12
CA LEU A 23 -9.07 -27.70 39.79
C LEU A 23 -10.30 -28.10 40.59
N LEU A 24 -10.38 -27.70 41.86
CA LEU A 24 -11.54 -27.90 42.73
C LEU A 24 -12.73 -27.02 42.30
N ALA A 25 -12.48 -25.77 41.89
CA ALA A 25 -13.51 -24.89 41.35
C ALA A 25 -14.08 -25.33 39.99
N THR A 26 -13.36 -26.17 39.24
CA THR A 26 -13.78 -26.74 37.94
C THR A 26 -14.21 -28.21 38.03
N ALA A 27 -14.13 -28.84 39.21
CA ALA A 27 -14.55 -30.20 39.48
C ALA A 27 -16.09 -30.33 39.48
N GLY A 28 -16.68 -30.25 38.29
CA GLY A 28 -18.12 -30.31 38.06
C GLY A 28 -18.55 -29.85 36.66
N SER A 29 -17.67 -29.12 35.95
CA SER A 29 -17.95 -28.51 34.64
C SER A 29 -16.93 -28.95 33.57
N GLY A 30 -16.61 -30.25 33.52
CA GLY A 30 -15.80 -30.78 32.42
C GLY A 30 -16.51 -30.54 31.07
N PRO A 31 -15.78 -30.25 29.98
CA PRO A 31 -16.40 -30.08 28.67
C PRO A 31 -17.23 -31.32 28.32
N ALA A 32 -18.47 -31.14 27.88
CA ALA A 32 -19.33 -32.26 27.46
C ALA A 32 -18.58 -33.12 26.42
N ARG A 33 -18.55 -34.45 26.62
CA ARG A 33 -17.88 -35.38 25.71
C ARG A 33 -18.48 -35.29 24.31
N ILE A 34 -17.65 -35.44 23.29
CA ILE A 34 -18.11 -35.52 21.90
C ILE A 34 -18.85 -36.85 21.72
N PRO A 35 -20.15 -36.84 21.35
CA PRO A 35 -20.91 -38.06 21.13
C PRO A 35 -20.46 -38.75 19.85
N ARG A 36 -20.43 -40.09 19.85
CA ARG A 36 -20.32 -40.85 18.60
C ARG A 36 -21.61 -40.77 17.83
N ARG A 37 -21.52 -40.62 16.51
CA ARG A 37 -22.67 -40.68 15.62
C ARG A 37 -23.30 -42.08 15.62
N PRO A 38 -24.64 -42.19 15.51
CA PRO A 38 -25.31 -43.47 15.36
C PRO A 38 -24.88 -44.16 14.05
N PRO A 39 -24.71 -45.49 14.04
CA PRO A 39 -24.52 -46.24 12.79
C PRO A 39 -25.68 -45.97 11.81
N GLY A 40 -25.37 -45.68 10.55
CA GLY A 40 -26.39 -45.39 9.52
C GLY A 40 -26.97 -43.98 9.54
N ALA A 41 -26.48 -43.08 10.42
CA ALA A 41 -26.75 -41.65 10.27
C ALA A 41 -26.22 -41.18 8.90
N GLY A 42 -27.03 -40.40 8.15
CA GLY A 42 -26.64 -39.80 6.86
C GLY A 42 -25.37 -38.94 6.96
N ALA A 43 -24.91 -38.38 5.84
CA ALA A 43 -23.69 -37.55 5.80
C ALA A 43 -23.71 -36.45 6.88
N PRO A 44 -22.66 -36.32 7.72
CA PRO A 44 -22.60 -35.25 8.71
C PRO A 44 -22.45 -33.88 8.03
N PRO A 45 -22.75 -32.77 8.73
CA PRO A 45 -22.35 -31.46 8.24
C PRO A 45 -20.82 -31.34 8.18
N LEU A 46 -20.32 -30.34 7.45
CA LEU A 46 -18.90 -29.97 7.48
C LEU A 46 -18.61 -29.26 8.82
N SER A 47 -17.38 -29.40 9.30
CA SER A 47 -16.86 -28.48 10.32
C SER A 47 -16.74 -27.07 9.72
N PHE A 48 -16.76 -26.01 10.54
CA PHE A 48 -16.61 -24.63 10.04
C PHE A 48 -15.33 -24.44 9.21
N GLY A 49 -14.24 -25.07 9.67
CA GLY A 49 -12.98 -25.07 8.95
C GLY A 49 -13.06 -25.79 7.59
N GLN A 50 -13.73 -26.94 7.52
CA GLN A 50 -13.94 -27.63 6.25
C GLN A 50 -14.84 -26.85 5.30
N GLU A 51 -15.89 -26.19 5.82
CA GLU A 51 -16.79 -25.34 5.04
C GLU A 51 -16.02 -24.20 4.37
N ARG A 52 -15.11 -23.54 5.08
CA ARG A 52 -14.23 -22.53 4.48
C ARG A 52 -13.29 -23.08 3.43
N LEU A 53 -12.60 -24.18 3.72
CA LEU A 53 -11.65 -24.76 2.75
C LEU A 53 -12.38 -25.20 1.49
N TRP A 54 -13.58 -25.77 1.64
CA TRP A 54 -14.44 -26.11 0.53
C TRP A 54 -14.82 -24.85 -0.28
N PHE A 55 -15.27 -23.79 0.39
CA PHE A 55 -15.59 -22.51 -0.26
C PHE A 55 -14.39 -21.94 -1.03
N LEU A 56 -13.19 -21.92 -0.43
CA LEU A 56 -11.99 -21.40 -1.06
C LEU A 56 -11.58 -22.21 -2.30
N GLN A 57 -11.74 -23.54 -2.26
CA GLN A 57 -11.50 -24.39 -3.43
C GLN A 57 -12.55 -24.17 -4.52
N GLN A 58 -13.81 -23.91 -4.17
CA GLN A 58 -14.83 -23.56 -5.19
C GLN A 58 -14.60 -22.17 -5.77
N PHE A 59 -14.10 -21.23 -4.95
CA PHE A 59 -13.74 -19.88 -5.38
C PHE A 59 -12.70 -19.91 -6.49
N ASP A 60 -11.61 -20.67 -6.29
CA ASP A 60 -10.62 -20.94 -7.32
C ASP A 60 -10.27 -22.44 -7.37
N PRO A 61 -10.89 -23.21 -8.29
CA PRO A 61 -10.61 -24.64 -8.44
C PRO A 61 -9.16 -24.96 -8.82
N THR A 62 -8.41 -23.96 -9.31
CA THR A 62 -6.99 -24.10 -9.65
C THR A 62 -6.06 -23.80 -8.49
N ASP A 63 -6.59 -23.29 -7.37
CA ASP A 63 -5.80 -22.99 -6.18
C ASP A 63 -5.33 -24.30 -5.54
N ALA A 64 -4.01 -24.37 -5.32
CA ALA A 64 -3.33 -25.47 -4.65
C ALA A 64 -2.75 -25.03 -3.30
N SER A 65 -3.06 -23.83 -2.80
CA SER A 65 -2.53 -23.26 -1.54
C SER A 65 -2.89 -24.08 -0.29
N TYR A 66 -3.91 -24.93 -0.41
CA TYR A 66 -4.38 -25.84 0.63
C TYR A 66 -3.95 -27.30 0.40
N ASN A 67 -2.95 -27.53 -0.45
CA ASN A 67 -2.28 -28.82 -0.55
C ASN A 67 -1.23 -28.94 0.56
N LEU A 68 -1.56 -29.70 1.59
CA LEU A 68 -0.63 -30.04 2.66
C LEU A 68 0.33 -31.13 2.20
N TYR A 69 1.63 -30.90 2.31
CA TYR A 69 2.62 -31.87 1.84
C TYR A 69 3.69 -32.29 2.86
N LEU A 70 3.96 -33.58 2.77
CA LEU A 70 4.93 -34.47 3.37
C LEU A 70 6.18 -34.79 2.56
N THR A 71 7.39 -34.30 2.84
CA THR A 71 8.60 -34.81 2.16
C THR A 71 9.72 -35.25 3.11
N GLU A 72 10.08 -36.54 3.04
CA GLU A 72 11.15 -37.14 3.83
C GLU A 72 12.12 -37.91 2.93
N ARG A 73 13.41 -37.71 3.14
CA ARG A 73 14.48 -38.51 2.54
C ARG A 73 14.67 -39.75 3.41
N LEU A 74 14.58 -40.91 2.78
CA LEU A 74 14.70 -42.22 3.41
C LEU A 74 16.01 -42.86 2.96
N ARG A 75 16.85 -43.23 3.92
CA ARG A 75 18.15 -43.91 3.68
C ARG A 75 18.16 -45.28 4.34
N GLY A 76 18.28 -46.34 3.55
CA GLY A 76 18.26 -47.73 4.00
C GLY A 76 17.31 -48.61 3.18
N PRO A 77 17.10 -49.87 3.59
CA PRO A 77 16.37 -50.88 2.82
C PRO A 77 14.86 -50.68 2.95
N VAL A 78 14.32 -49.70 2.22
CA VAL A 78 12.87 -49.46 2.14
C VAL A 78 12.21 -50.59 1.34
N ASP A 79 11.40 -51.43 1.99
CA ASP A 79 10.47 -52.36 1.34
C ASP A 79 9.20 -51.61 0.87
N PRO A 80 8.99 -51.39 -0.45
CA PRO A 80 7.85 -50.63 -0.96
C PRO A 80 6.51 -51.38 -0.84
N ASP A 81 6.51 -52.71 -0.76
CA ASP A 81 5.31 -53.52 -0.62
C ASP A 81 4.82 -53.50 0.83
N ALA A 82 5.74 -53.57 1.80
CA ALA A 82 5.42 -53.33 3.20
C ALA A 82 4.90 -51.90 3.43
N LEU A 83 5.47 -50.92 2.72
CA LEU A 83 4.99 -49.53 2.79
C LEU A 83 3.58 -49.38 2.22
N GLN A 84 3.26 -50.01 1.08
CA GLN A 84 1.90 -50.05 0.54
C GLN A 84 0.91 -50.66 1.53
N ARG A 85 1.24 -51.84 2.10
CA ARG A 85 0.37 -52.50 3.10
C ARG A 85 0.15 -51.61 4.32
N ALA A 86 1.20 -50.92 4.77
CA ALA A 86 1.10 -49.99 5.89
C ALA A 86 0.15 -48.82 5.59
N PHE A 87 0.21 -48.25 4.37
CA PHE A 87 -0.73 -47.22 3.94
C PHE A 87 -2.17 -47.73 3.90
N ASP A 88 -2.41 -48.92 3.36
CA ASP A 88 -3.76 -49.50 3.27
C ASP A 88 -4.41 -49.64 4.67
N GLU A 89 -3.63 -50.04 5.69
CA GLU A 89 -4.07 -50.11 7.09
C GLU A 89 -4.39 -48.72 7.69
N VAL A 90 -3.56 -47.71 7.40
CA VAL A 90 -3.81 -46.33 7.85
C VAL A 90 -5.07 -45.76 7.20
N LEU A 91 -5.29 -46.00 5.90
CA LEU A 91 -6.50 -45.58 5.19
C LEU A 91 -7.75 -46.25 5.73
N ALA A 92 -7.68 -47.54 6.08
CA ALA A 92 -8.80 -48.26 6.68
C ALA A 92 -9.14 -47.73 8.08
N ARG A 93 -8.12 -47.33 8.85
CA ARG A 93 -8.25 -46.83 10.23
C ARG A 93 -8.92 -45.45 10.31
N HIS A 94 -8.57 -44.53 9.41
CA HIS A 94 -9.01 -43.13 9.44
C HIS A 94 -10.04 -42.85 8.34
N GLU A 95 -11.32 -42.68 8.72
CA GLU A 95 -12.42 -42.46 7.77
C GLU A 95 -12.21 -41.24 6.86
N VAL A 96 -11.63 -40.17 7.39
CA VAL A 96 -11.45 -38.90 6.66
C VAL A 96 -10.55 -39.06 5.43
N LEU A 97 -9.56 -39.97 5.45
CA LEU A 97 -8.68 -40.24 4.30
C LEU A 97 -9.42 -40.92 3.13
N ARG A 98 -10.62 -41.46 3.39
CA ARG A 98 -11.51 -42.11 2.42
C ARG A 98 -12.68 -41.22 1.99
N THR A 99 -12.70 -39.97 2.45
CA THR A 99 -13.85 -39.07 2.33
C THR A 99 -13.68 -38.10 1.17
N ARG A 100 -14.74 -37.95 0.37
CA ARG A 100 -14.92 -36.90 -0.64
C ARG A 100 -16.04 -35.95 -0.24
N PHE A 101 -16.14 -34.79 -0.88
CA PHE A 101 -17.08 -33.72 -0.57
C PHE A 101 -17.87 -33.25 -1.81
N PRO A 102 -18.69 -34.12 -2.42
CA PRO A 102 -19.56 -33.72 -3.53
C PRO A 102 -20.62 -32.70 -3.09
N MET A 103 -21.12 -31.94 -4.06
CA MET A 103 -22.33 -31.14 -3.91
C MET A 103 -23.57 -32.05 -3.98
N VAL A 104 -24.44 -31.98 -2.98
CA VAL A 104 -25.72 -32.71 -2.93
C VAL A 104 -26.81 -31.72 -2.51
N ASP A 105 -27.85 -31.56 -3.33
CA ASP A 105 -28.97 -30.61 -3.09
C ASP A 105 -28.50 -29.18 -2.77
N GLY A 106 -27.47 -28.70 -3.47
CA GLY A 106 -26.91 -27.36 -3.29
C GLY A 106 -26.07 -27.17 -2.02
N ARG A 107 -25.70 -28.25 -1.32
CA ARG A 107 -24.81 -28.20 -0.13
C ARG A 107 -23.66 -29.22 -0.22
N PRO A 108 -22.48 -28.91 0.31
CA PRO A 108 -21.39 -29.88 0.39
C PRO A 108 -21.74 -31.00 1.37
N ALA A 109 -21.55 -32.26 0.96
CA ALA A 109 -21.82 -33.43 1.78
C ALA A 109 -20.60 -34.35 1.86
N PRO A 110 -20.04 -34.66 3.05
CA PRO A 110 -18.92 -35.56 3.21
C PRO A 110 -19.38 -37.03 3.05
N VAL A 111 -18.78 -37.74 2.10
CA VAL A 111 -19.10 -39.12 1.76
C VAL A 111 -17.85 -39.99 1.86
N ALA A 112 -17.80 -40.86 2.87
CA ALA A 112 -16.71 -41.82 3.06
C ALA A 112 -16.92 -43.10 2.24
N ALA A 113 -15.95 -43.47 1.40
CA ALA A 113 -16.00 -44.72 0.63
C ALA A 113 -15.67 -45.93 1.53
N PRO A 114 -16.52 -46.97 1.64
CA PRO A 114 -16.31 -48.11 2.55
C PRO A 114 -14.92 -48.75 2.46
N VAL A 115 -14.39 -48.85 1.24
CA VAL A 115 -13.02 -49.28 0.94
C VAL A 115 -12.46 -48.34 -0.12
N LEU A 116 -11.22 -47.88 0.08
CA LEU A 116 -10.47 -47.07 -0.88
C LEU A 116 -9.03 -47.59 -0.91
N ARG A 117 -8.45 -47.73 -2.11
CA ARG A 117 -7.03 -48.05 -2.29
C ARG A 117 -6.33 -46.87 -2.94
N VAL A 118 -5.21 -46.47 -2.36
CA VAL A 118 -4.35 -45.42 -2.91
C VAL A 118 -3.01 -46.05 -3.27
N PRO A 119 -2.66 -46.13 -4.56
CA PRO A 119 -1.42 -46.76 -4.98
C PRO A 119 -0.21 -45.90 -4.56
N LEU A 120 0.80 -46.54 -4.00
CA LEU A 120 2.13 -45.98 -3.81
C LEU A 120 2.81 -45.92 -5.17
N ALA A 121 2.84 -44.74 -5.79
CA ALA A 121 3.54 -44.54 -7.06
C ALA A 121 5.05 -44.68 -6.84
N ARG A 122 5.68 -45.63 -7.54
CA ARG A 122 7.13 -45.91 -7.44
C ARG A 122 7.80 -45.37 -8.68
N LEU A 123 8.60 -44.33 -8.54
CA LEU A 123 9.22 -43.63 -9.66
C LEU A 123 10.74 -43.61 -9.48
N GLY A 124 11.48 -43.75 -10.58
CA GLY A 124 12.94 -43.71 -10.61
C GLY A 124 13.44 -43.30 -11.99
N TRP A 125 14.65 -42.77 -12.02
CA TRP A 125 15.29 -42.24 -13.23
C TRP A 125 16.72 -42.79 -13.35
N ASP A 126 16.83 -44.11 -13.51
CA ASP A 126 18.11 -44.82 -13.47
C ASP A 126 19.07 -44.39 -14.60
N ASP A 127 18.52 -43.88 -15.70
CA ASP A 127 19.23 -43.34 -16.86
C ASP A 127 19.84 -41.95 -16.63
N LEU A 128 19.39 -41.21 -15.61
CA LEU A 128 19.92 -39.89 -15.25
C LEU A 128 21.12 -39.98 -14.32
N ALA A 129 22.02 -38.99 -14.39
CA ALA A 129 23.07 -38.81 -13.39
C ALA A 129 22.49 -38.42 -12.02
N PRO A 130 23.17 -38.68 -10.88
CA PRO A 130 22.61 -38.45 -9.55
C PRO A 130 22.08 -37.02 -9.30
N ALA A 131 22.80 -36.00 -9.75
CA ALA A 131 22.36 -34.60 -9.62
C ALA A 131 21.08 -34.32 -10.42
N ASP A 132 20.97 -34.89 -11.62
CA ASP A 132 19.79 -34.76 -12.47
C ASP A 132 18.58 -35.51 -11.91
N ARG A 133 18.79 -36.67 -11.26
CA ARG A 133 17.74 -37.38 -10.52
C ARG A 133 17.17 -36.54 -9.39
N GLU A 134 18.03 -35.89 -8.60
CA GLU A 134 17.58 -35.05 -7.49
C GLU A 134 16.85 -33.79 -8.01
N ALA A 135 17.33 -33.17 -9.10
CA ALA A 135 16.64 -32.07 -9.76
C ALA A 135 15.28 -32.50 -10.35
N GLN A 136 15.19 -33.72 -10.91
CA GLN A 136 13.94 -34.28 -11.43
C GLN A 136 12.95 -34.58 -10.29
N ALA A 137 13.42 -35.12 -9.17
CA ALA A 137 12.61 -35.34 -7.97
C ALA A 137 12.00 -34.04 -7.45
N ARG A 138 12.79 -32.95 -7.37
CA ARG A 138 12.29 -31.62 -6.94
C ARG A 138 11.21 -31.09 -7.88
N ARG A 139 11.43 -31.20 -9.20
CA ARG A 139 10.43 -30.81 -10.21
C ARG A 139 9.12 -31.58 -10.06
N LEU A 140 9.20 -32.90 -9.90
CA LEU A 140 8.01 -33.74 -9.73
C LEU A 140 7.27 -33.42 -8.42
N VAL A 141 7.99 -33.25 -7.31
CA VAL A 141 7.37 -32.84 -6.04
C VAL A 141 6.68 -31.49 -6.18
N ALA A 142 7.31 -30.52 -6.83
CA ALA A 142 6.68 -29.23 -7.10
C ALA A 142 5.40 -29.36 -7.94
N GLN A 143 5.40 -30.22 -8.96
CA GLN A 143 4.20 -30.51 -9.75
C GLN A 143 3.10 -31.13 -8.90
N LEU A 144 3.42 -32.18 -8.12
CA LEU A 144 2.46 -32.89 -7.28
C LEU A 144 1.82 -31.99 -6.21
N VAL A 145 2.59 -31.07 -5.64
CA VAL A 145 2.12 -30.11 -4.62
C VAL A 145 1.26 -29.02 -5.23
N ASN A 146 1.56 -28.56 -6.45
CA ASN A 146 0.81 -27.51 -7.13
C ASN A 146 -0.35 -28.03 -8.01
N GLU A 147 -0.51 -29.34 -8.13
CA GLU A 147 -1.64 -29.94 -8.82
C GLU A 147 -2.88 -29.88 -7.90
N PRO A 148 -3.97 -29.19 -8.28
CA PRO A 148 -5.15 -29.03 -7.44
C PRO A 148 -5.87 -30.37 -7.21
N PHE A 149 -6.67 -30.46 -6.14
CA PHE A 149 -7.57 -31.59 -5.90
C PHE A 149 -9.01 -31.22 -6.29
N ASP A 150 -9.71 -32.16 -6.93
CA ASP A 150 -11.18 -32.11 -7.01
C ASP A 150 -11.76 -32.70 -5.72
N LEU A 151 -12.37 -31.84 -4.90
CA LEU A 151 -12.97 -32.25 -3.62
C LEU A 151 -14.15 -33.21 -3.79
N GLY A 152 -14.82 -33.19 -4.94
CA GLY A 152 -15.91 -34.10 -5.28
C GLY A 152 -15.43 -35.53 -5.57
N GLN A 153 -14.12 -35.75 -5.71
CA GLN A 153 -13.53 -37.05 -6.02
C GLN A 153 -12.56 -37.53 -4.93
N ALA A 154 -12.57 -38.84 -4.67
CA ALA A 154 -11.59 -39.48 -3.78
C ALA A 154 -10.53 -40.21 -4.62
N PRO A 155 -9.27 -40.32 -4.17
CA PRO A 155 -8.73 -39.86 -2.88
C PRO A 155 -8.32 -38.38 -2.87
N LEU A 156 -8.39 -37.75 -1.69
CA LEU A 156 -7.76 -36.44 -1.42
C LEU A 156 -6.33 -36.58 -0.88
N LEU A 157 -5.63 -37.61 -1.35
CA LEU A 157 -4.30 -38.02 -0.93
C LEU A 157 -3.54 -38.64 -2.11
N ARG A 158 -2.27 -38.24 -2.29
CA ARG A 158 -1.32 -38.78 -3.26
C ARG A 158 -0.07 -39.23 -2.50
N VAL A 159 0.47 -40.40 -2.86
CA VAL A 159 1.66 -40.98 -2.22
C VAL A 159 2.66 -41.45 -3.27
N ASN A 160 3.88 -40.93 -3.21
CA ASN A 160 4.94 -41.20 -4.17
C ASN A 160 6.23 -41.58 -3.45
N LEU A 161 6.87 -42.67 -3.88
CA LEU A 161 8.21 -43.07 -3.47
C LEU A 161 9.17 -42.89 -4.65
N LEU A 162 10.02 -41.87 -4.55
CA LEU A 162 10.97 -41.49 -5.59
C LEU A 162 12.34 -42.11 -5.29
N ARG A 163 12.84 -43.01 -6.12
CA ARG A 163 14.15 -43.64 -5.95
C ARG A 163 15.25 -42.75 -6.54
N LEU A 164 16.15 -42.27 -5.68
CA LEU A 164 17.34 -41.51 -6.08
C LEU A 164 18.55 -42.44 -6.31
N ALA A 165 18.68 -43.45 -5.45
CA ALA A 165 19.65 -44.54 -5.56
C ALA A 165 19.07 -45.82 -4.95
N GLU A 166 19.81 -46.94 -5.01
CA GLU A 166 19.33 -48.26 -4.55
C GLU A 166 18.80 -48.24 -3.10
N GLN A 167 19.46 -47.50 -2.20
CA GLN A 167 19.14 -47.40 -0.78
C GLN A 167 18.71 -45.98 -0.37
N GLU A 168 18.30 -45.17 -1.34
CA GLU A 168 18.00 -43.75 -1.12
C GLU A 168 16.74 -43.33 -1.85
N HIS A 169 15.73 -42.92 -1.09
CA HIS A 169 14.42 -42.57 -1.59
C HIS A 169 13.96 -41.21 -1.05
N VAL A 170 13.01 -40.58 -1.74
CA VAL A 170 12.21 -39.48 -1.21
C VAL A 170 10.76 -39.96 -1.16
N LEU A 171 10.18 -40.00 0.03
CA LEU A 171 8.74 -40.22 0.22
C LEU A 171 8.03 -38.87 0.17
N CYS A 172 7.14 -38.71 -0.80
CA CYS A 172 6.30 -37.53 -0.99
C CYS A 172 4.82 -37.89 -0.75
N LEU A 173 4.21 -37.24 0.22
CA LEU A 173 2.80 -37.33 0.58
C LEU A 173 2.16 -35.98 0.32
N VAL A 174 1.08 -35.92 -0.46
CA VAL A 174 0.33 -34.67 -0.68
C VAL A 174 -1.14 -34.96 -0.38
N MET A 175 -1.76 -34.18 0.51
CA MET A 175 -3.18 -34.30 0.84
C MET A 175 -3.84 -32.93 0.85
N HIS A 176 -5.13 -32.87 0.52
CA HIS A 176 -5.87 -31.63 0.68
C HIS A 176 -6.08 -31.31 2.17
N HIS A 177 -5.99 -30.04 2.57
CA HIS A 177 -6.08 -29.61 3.97
C HIS A 177 -7.44 -29.93 4.62
N MET A 178 -8.49 -30.21 3.82
CA MET A 178 -9.78 -30.72 4.32
C MET A 178 -9.69 -32.11 4.94
N ALA A 179 -8.75 -32.94 4.49
CA ALA A 179 -8.56 -34.30 4.97
C ALA A 179 -7.64 -34.37 6.19
N GLY A 180 -6.78 -33.37 6.40
CA GLY A 180 -5.81 -33.36 7.49
C GLY A 180 -5.14 -32.02 7.69
N ASP A 181 -4.50 -31.86 8.84
CA ASP A 181 -3.72 -30.68 9.23
C ASP A 181 -2.26 -31.03 9.59
N GLY A 182 -1.45 -30.02 9.95
CA GLY A 182 -0.06 -30.24 10.33
C GLY A 182 0.12 -31.23 11.48
N TRP A 183 -0.83 -31.27 12.43
CA TRP A 183 -0.84 -32.28 13.50
C TRP A 183 -1.15 -33.68 12.94
N SER A 184 -2.08 -33.78 12.01
CA SER A 184 -2.46 -35.02 11.34
C SER A 184 -1.29 -35.68 10.59
N LEU A 185 -0.33 -34.91 10.06
CA LEU A 185 0.88 -35.48 9.46
C LEU A 185 1.71 -36.28 10.47
N ASN A 186 1.79 -35.83 11.73
CA ASN A 186 2.50 -36.56 12.77
C ASN A 186 1.76 -37.85 13.14
N VAL A 187 0.43 -37.79 13.25
CA VAL A 187 -0.41 -38.98 13.50
C VAL A 187 -0.27 -39.99 12.36
N LEU A 188 -0.33 -39.53 11.12
CA LEU A 188 -0.12 -40.35 9.93
C LEU A 188 1.26 -41.01 9.95
N ALA A 189 2.32 -40.26 10.25
CA ALA A 189 3.67 -40.80 10.31
C ALA A 189 3.85 -41.85 11.42
N GLN A 190 3.24 -41.64 12.59
CA GLN A 190 3.26 -42.58 13.71
C GLN A 190 2.52 -43.88 13.40
N ASP A 191 1.29 -43.78 12.88
CA ASP A 191 0.48 -44.95 12.50
C ASP A 191 1.14 -45.70 11.34
N LEU A 192 1.67 -44.98 10.34
CA LEU A 192 2.39 -45.60 9.21
C LEU A 192 3.64 -46.35 9.68
N SER A 193 4.42 -45.76 10.59
CA SER A 193 5.64 -46.40 11.12
C SER A 193 5.32 -47.70 11.87
N HIS A 194 4.24 -47.72 12.67
CA HIS A 194 3.77 -48.94 13.34
C HIS A 194 3.28 -49.99 12.36
N CYS A 195 2.42 -49.61 11.41
CA CYS A 195 1.90 -50.53 10.39
C CYS A 195 3.02 -51.09 9.51
N TYR A 196 4.03 -50.28 9.19
CA TYR A 196 5.20 -50.70 8.41
C TYR A 196 6.04 -51.75 9.15
N ALA A 197 6.33 -51.52 10.44
CA ALA A 197 7.05 -52.50 11.25
C ALA A 197 6.30 -53.84 11.36
N ALA A 198 4.97 -53.81 11.51
CA ALA A 198 4.15 -55.01 11.53
C ALA A 198 4.12 -55.71 10.16
N ALA A 199 4.00 -54.96 9.07
CA ALA A 199 4.02 -55.49 7.70
C ALA A 199 5.36 -56.15 7.32
N LEU A 200 6.48 -55.64 7.84
CA LEU A 200 7.80 -56.26 7.70
C LEU A 200 7.90 -57.56 8.51
N ALA A 201 7.28 -57.61 9.69
CA ALA A 201 7.25 -58.79 10.55
C ALA A 201 6.22 -59.85 10.12
N GLY A 202 5.37 -59.56 9.12
CA GLY A 202 4.27 -60.43 8.72
C GLY A 202 3.16 -60.54 9.78
N GLN A 203 2.98 -59.50 10.60
CA GLN A 203 2.03 -59.45 11.72
C GLN A 203 0.93 -58.40 11.48
N PRO A 204 -0.24 -58.53 12.11
CA PRO A 204 -1.25 -57.46 12.11
C PRO A 204 -0.74 -56.23 12.90
N PRO A 205 -1.15 -54.99 12.55
CA PRO A 205 -0.62 -53.76 13.17
C PRO A 205 -0.87 -53.62 14.68
N GLY A 206 -1.93 -54.24 15.21
CA GLY A 206 -2.26 -54.22 16.64
C GLY A 206 -2.66 -52.85 17.21
N LEU A 207 -2.98 -51.86 16.37
CA LEU A 207 -3.39 -50.53 16.82
C LEU A 207 -4.78 -50.57 17.50
N PRO A 208 -4.97 -49.92 18.67
CA PRO A 208 -6.26 -49.91 19.35
C PRO A 208 -7.32 -49.17 18.53
N PRO A 209 -8.62 -49.53 18.58
CA PRO A 209 -9.68 -48.81 17.89
C PRO A 209 -9.71 -47.32 18.27
N LEU A 210 -9.99 -46.44 17.30
CA LEU A 210 -10.10 -45.01 17.57
C LEU A 210 -11.33 -44.70 18.45
N PRO A 211 -11.23 -43.75 19.40
CA PRO A 211 -12.34 -43.38 20.26
C PRO A 211 -13.44 -42.62 19.49
N LEU A 212 -13.10 -41.92 18.41
CA LEU A 212 -13.99 -41.15 17.54
C LEU A 212 -13.47 -41.24 16.09
N GLN A 213 -14.29 -40.85 15.14
CA GLN A 213 -13.89 -40.47 13.78
C GLN A 213 -14.02 -38.96 13.62
N TYR A 214 -13.34 -38.37 12.63
CA TYR A 214 -13.46 -36.93 12.35
C TYR A 214 -14.92 -36.50 12.11
N ALA A 215 -15.69 -37.39 11.49
CA ALA A 215 -17.10 -37.21 11.22
C ALA A 215 -17.95 -36.99 12.49
N ASP A 216 -17.53 -37.54 13.64
CA ASP A 216 -18.17 -37.30 14.95
C ASP A 216 -17.93 -35.86 15.42
N PHE A 217 -16.71 -35.35 15.24
CA PHE A 217 -16.36 -33.97 15.56
C PHE A 217 -17.09 -32.98 14.65
N ALA A 218 -17.14 -33.25 13.34
CA ALA A 218 -17.80 -32.39 12.37
C ALA A 218 -19.31 -32.25 12.62
N ALA A 219 -19.97 -33.31 13.10
CA ALA A 219 -21.38 -33.23 13.52
C ALA A 219 -21.57 -32.48 14.85
N TRP A 220 -20.65 -32.63 15.80
CA TRP A 220 -20.76 -32.02 17.12
C TRP A 220 -20.48 -30.51 17.12
N GLN A 221 -19.57 -30.03 16.27
CA GLN A 221 -19.11 -28.63 16.31
C GLN A 221 -20.23 -27.62 15.99
N PRO A 222 -21.04 -27.77 14.90
CA PRO A 222 -22.12 -26.84 14.59
C PRO A 222 -23.22 -26.82 15.65
N ASP A 223 -23.62 -27.99 16.19
CA ASP A 223 -24.65 -28.09 17.23
C ASP A 223 -24.25 -27.34 18.51
N ARG A 224 -22.96 -27.32 18.85
CA ARG A 224 -22.46 -26.51 19.98
C ARG A 224 -22.57 -25.02 19.73
N VAL A 225 -22.26 -24.57 18.51
CA VAL A 225 -22.28 -23.14 18.16
C VAL A 225 -23.71 -22.64 17.95
N ALA A 226 -24.60 -23.46 17.38
CA ALA A 226 -25.98 -23.10 17.08
C ALA A 226 -26.98 -23.35 18.24
N GLY A 227 -26.62 -24.20 19.22
CA GLY A 227 -27.62 -24.92 20.01
C GLY A 227 -28.00 -24.42 21.41
N SER A 228 -27.19 -23.62 22.13
CA SER A 228 -27.51 -23.04 23.49
C SER A 228 -26.29 -22.57 24.32
N ASP A 229 -25.06 -22.69 23.82
CA ASP A 229 -23.86 -22.32 24.58
C ASP A 229 -23.57 -20.81 24.47
N ARG A 230 -24.20 -20.02 25.35
CA ARG A 230 -24.03 -18.56 25.44
C ARG A 230 -22.55 -18.14 25.52
N GLN A 231 -21.67 -19.02 25.99
CA GLN A 231 -20.25 -18.73 26.13
C GLN A 231 -19.56 -18.48 24.78
N VAL A 232 -19.91 -19.23 23.72
CA VAL A 232 -19.28 -19.07 22.38
C VAL A 232 -19.79 -17.81 21.69
N GLU A 233 -21.09 -17.51 21.79
CA GLU A 233 -21.66 -16.26 21.26
C GLU A 233 -21.07 -15.04 21.99
N ASP A 234 -20.98 -15.09 23.32
CA ASP A 234 -20.32 -14.03 24.10
C ASP A 234 -18.83 -13.89 23.69
N SER A 235 -18.13 -14.98 23.35
CA SER A 235 -16.76 -14.93 22.81
C SER A 235 -16.71 -14.24 21.44
N ILE A 236 -17.65 -14.52 20.55
CA ILE A 236 -17.77 -13.87 19.24
C ILE A 236 -17.98 -12.36 19.42
N GLU A 237 -18.90 -11.94 20.28
CA GLU A 237 -19.16 -10.52 20.55
C GLU A 237 -17.92 -9.81 21.13
N ARG A 238 -17.25 -10.42 22.11
CA ARG A 238 -15.99 -9.88 22.66
C ARG A 238 -14.90 -9.76 21.61
N MET A 239 -14.75 -10.74 20.72
CA MET A 239 -13.76 -10.68 19.64
C MET A 239 -14.14 -9.63 18.60
N ARG A 240 -15.42 -9.51 18.25
CA ARG A 240 -15.92 -8.47 17.35
C ARG A 240 -15.56 -7.09 17.88
N ASP A 241 -15.88 -6.80 19.14
CA ASP A 241 -15.61 -5.49 19.75
C ASP A 241 -14.11 -5.18 19.82
N ARG A 242 -13.28 -6.20 20.05
CA ARG A 242 -11.81 -6.06 20.07
C ARG A 242 -11.20 -5.82 18.69
N LEU A 243 -11.82 -6.35 17.63
CA LEU A 243 -11.33 -6.28 16.26
C LEU A 243 -12.05 -5.24 15.41
N ALA A 244 -13.03 -4.54 15.99
CA ALA A 244 -13.70 -3.42 15.36
C ALA A 244 -12.70 -2.35 14.93
N ASP A 245 -12.94 -1.83 13.72
CA ASP A 245 -12.20 -0.73 13.09
C ASP A 245 -10.69 -0.97 12.91
N VAL A 246 -10.22 -2.23 12.96
CA VAL A 246 -8.81 -2.53 12.70
C VAL A 246 -8.50 -2.25 11.23
N PRO A 247 -7.54 -1.37 10.93
CA PRO A 247 -7.13 -1.16 9.55
C PRO A 247 -6.35 -2.38 9.02
N PRO A 248 -6.47 -2.72 7.73
CA PRO A 248 -5.61 -3.73 7.13
C PRO A 248 -4.15 -3.27 7.19
N LEU A 249 -3.24 -4.23 7.41
CA LEU A 249 -1.81 -3.99 7.38
C LEU A 249 -1.37 -3.66 5.94
N GLN A 250 -0.71 -2.53 5.78
CA GLN A 250 -0.16 -1.98 4.54
C GLN A 250 1.35 -2.18 4.55
N LEU A 251 1.80 -3.41 4.33
CA LEU A 251 3.23 -3.66 4.15
C LEU A 251 3.71 -3.05 2.83
N PRO A 252 4.87 -2.36 2.82
CA PRO A 252 5.47 -1.91 1.58
C PRO A 252 5.88 -3.11 0.71
N THR A 253 5.24 -3.27 -0.45
CA THR A 253 5.55 -4.32 -1.43
C THR A 253 6.49 -3.81 -2.54
N ASP A 254 7.33 -4.66 -3.10
CA ASP A 254 8.23 -4.32 -4.21
C ASP A 254 7.50 -4.26 -5.56
N LEU A 255 6.43 -5.04 -5.67
CA LEU A 255 5.58 -5.19 -6.84
C LEU A 255 4.15 -4.72 -6.54
N PRO A 256 3.39 -4.28 -7.56
CA PRO A 256 1.98 -3.92 -7.39
C PRO A 256 1.17 -5.16 -6.97
N ARG A 257 0.27 -4.98 -6.01
CA ARG A 257 -0.62 -6.06 -5.55
C ARG A 257 -1.52 -6.53 -6.70
N PRO A 258 -1.59 -7.84 -6.99
CA PRO A 258 -2.53 -8.37 -7.97
C PRO A 258 -3.97 -8.27 -7.46
N GLN A 259 -4.94 -8.16 -8.38
CA GLN A 259 -6.37 -8.14 -8.04
C GLN A 259 -6.85 -9.44 -7.38
N LEU A 260 -6.20 -10.57 -7.73
CA LEU A 260 -6.42 -11.88 -7.14
C LEU A 260 -5.12 -12.37 -6.50
N ARG A 261 -5.22 -12.81 -5.25
CA ARG A 261 -4.08 -13.43 -4.56
C ARG A 261 -3.67 -14.74 -5.25
N THR A 262 -2.37 -15.05 -5.22
CA THR A 262 -1.85 -16.36 -5.66
C THR A 262 -1.13 -17.05 -4.51
N ALA A 263 -1.10 -18.39 -4.55
CA ALA A 263 -0.36 -19.22 -3.59
C ALA A 263 1.17 -19.16 -3.76
N ARG A 264 1.66 -18.53 -4.84
CA ARG A 264 3.07 -18.55 -5.21
C ARG A 264 3.88 -17.85 -4.14
N GLY A 265 4.81 -18.58 -3.55
CA GLY A 265 5.72 -18.06 -2.56
C GLY A 265 7.11 -18.64 -2.68
N ASP A 266 7.96 -18.10 -1.85
CA ASP A 266 9.29 -18.62 -1.57
C ASP A 266 9.56 -18.42 -0.08
N TYR A 267 10.66 -18.98 0.41
CA TYR A 267 11.02 -18.86 1.82
C TYR A 267 12.49 -18.50 2.04
N LEU A 268 12.73 -17.79 3.13
CA LEU A 268 14.07 -17.46 3.61
C LEU A 268 14.25 -18.01 5.02
N CYS A 269 15.34 -18.76 5.24
CA CYS A 269 15.73 -19.22 6.57
C CYS A 269 16.87 -18.37 7.16
N ARG A 270 16.75 -17.99 8.44
CA ARG A 270 17.82 -17.33 9.21
C ARG A 270 17.93 -17.92 10.60
N ARG A 271 19.12 -18.36 11.00
CA ARG A 271 19.39 -18.85 12.35
C ARG A 271 19.79 -17.71 13.28
N LEU A 272 19.24 -17.68 14.49
CA LEU A 272 19.55 -16.64 15.49
C LEU A 272 20.80 -16.96 16.34
N GLY A 273 21.32 -18.18 16.25
CA GLY A 273 22.45 -18.67 17.06
C GLY A 273 22.06 -18.93 18.52
N ALA A 274 22.80 -19.81 19.19
CA ALA A 274 22.46 -20.26 20.54
C ALA A 274 22.45 -19.13 21.59
N GLY A 275 23.40 -18.18 21.49
CA GLY A 275 23.52 -17.09 22.47
C GLY A 275 22.32 -16.14 22.48
N LEU A 276 21.79 -15.74 21.31
CA LEU A 276 20.60 -14.90 21.23
C LEU A 276 19.34 -15.70 21.59
N SER A 277 19.24 -16.96 21.16
CA SER A 277 18.13 -17.87 21.50
C SER A 277 17.98 -18.03 23.02
N ALA A 278 19.09 -18.19 23.74
CA ALA A 278 19.11 -18.24 25.20
C ALA A 278 18.62 -16.94 25.85
N ARG A 279 19.09 -15.77 25.37
CA ARG A 279 18.65 -14.47 25.90
C ARG A 279 17.15 -14.22 25.69
N ILE A 280 16.61 -14.60 24.53
CA ILE A 280 15.17 -14.52 24.26
C ILE A 280 14.39 -15.38 25.25
N THR A 281 14.87 -16.61 25.50
CA THR A 281 14.24 -17.55 26.44
C THR A 281 14.26 -17.02 27.87
N GLU A 282 15.39 -16.47 28.33
CA GLU A 282 15.52 -15.88 29.66
C GLU A 282 14.65 -14.62 29.82
N LEU A 283 14.58 -13.74 28.80
CA LEU A 283 13.68 -12.59 28.82
C LEU A 283 12.21 -13.01 28.93
N ALA A 284 11.77 -13.96 28.10
CA ALA A 284 10.40 -14.47 28.15
C ALA A 284 10.07 -15.03 29.55
N LYS A 285 11.00 -15.80 30.13
CA LYS A 285 10.86 -16.38 31.46
C LYS A 285 10.79 -15.31 32.56
N ALA A 286 11.65 -14.28 32.50
CA ALA A 286 11.66 -13.17 33.44
C ALA A 286 10.30 -12.44 33.46
N GLU A 287 9.69 -12.26 32.28
CA GLU A 287 8.40 -11.58 32.11
C GLU A 287 7.17 -12.49 32.26
N ARG A 288 7.38 -13.75 32.70
CA ARG A 288 6.30 -14.76 32.81
C ARG A 288 5.52 -14.91 31.49
N ALA A 289 6.21 -14.71 30.38
CA ALA A 289 5.74 -14.84 29.00
C ALA A 289 6.35 -16.11 28.37
N THR A 290 5.86 -16.48 27.19
CA THR A 290 6.42 -17.58 26.40
C THR A 290 7.41 -17.03 25.36
N VAL A 291 8.29 -17.89 24.83
CA VAL A 291 9.16 -17.54 23.70
C VAL A 291 8.33 -17.08 22.49
N PHE A 292 7.16 -17.70 22.26
CA PHE A 292 6.18 -17.25 21.27
C PHE A 292 5.78 -15.78 21.48
N MET A 293 5.41 -15.38 22.71
CA MET A 293 5.00 -14.00 23.00
C MET A 293 6.15 -13.00 22.80
N ALA A 294 7.37 -13.35 23.20
CA ALA A 294 8.55 -12.48 23.03
C ALA A 294 8.90 -12.26 21.54
N LEU A 295 8.86 -13.33 20.74
CA LEU A 295 9.11 -13.26 19.30
C LEU A 295 7.97 -12.54 18.56
N LEU A 296 6.71 -12.77 18.94
CA LEU A 296 5.56 -12.06 18.39
C LEU A 296 5.65 -10.56 18.67
N ALA A 297 6.03 -10.15 19.88
CA ALA A 297 6.24 -8.73 20.20
C ALA A 297 7.31 -8.09 19.30
N ALA A 298 8.45 -8.76 19.10
CA ALA A 298 9.48 -8.29 18.18
C ALA A 298 9.00 -8.26 16.72
N TYR A 299 8.21 -9.24 16.30
CA TYR A 299 7.62 -9.29 14.97
C TYR A 299 6.62 -8.14 14.74
N GLN A 300 5.78 -7.84 15.71
CA GLN A 300 4.88 -6.68 15.65
C GLN A 300 5.65 -5.36 15.54
N VAL A 301 6.75 -5.18 16.29
CA VAL A 301 7.60 -3.99 16.16
C VAL A 301 8.25 -3.92 14.78
N LEU A 302 8.71 -5.04 14.22
CA LEU A 302 9.23 -5.08 12.85
C LEU A 302 8.19 -4.61 11.85
N LEU A 303 6.98 -5.18 11.88
CA LEU A 303 5.89 -4.83 10.96
C LEU A 303 5.49 -3.35 11.11
N ALA A 304 5.41 -2.84 12.33
CA ALA A 304 5.11 -1.45 12.60
C ALA A 304 6.16 -0.49 12.01
N ARG A 305 7.44 -0.85 12.10
CA ARG A 305 8.54 0.00 11.61
C ARG A 305 8.72 -0.04 10.09
N HIS A 306 8.24 -1.08 9.43
CA HIS A 306 8.20 -1.15 7.96
C HIS A 306 6.95 -0.46 7.39
N SER A 307 5.79 -0.67 8.00
CA SER A 307 4.51 -0.11 7.52
C SER A 307 4.24 1.33 7.96
N GLY A 308 4.83 1.77 9.08
CA GLY A 308 4.45 3.00 9.76
C GLY A 308 3.13 2.90 10.54
N GLN A 309 2.53 1.70 10.68
CA GLN A 309 1.29 1.47 11.41
C GLN A 309 1.55 0.97 12.83
N THR A 310 0.73 1.39 13.79
CA THR A 310 0.79 0.96 15.20
C THR A 310 -0.38 0.06 15.61
N ASP A 311 -1.35 -0.13 14.72
CA ASP A 311 -2.54 -0.95 14.92
C ASP A 311 -2.82 -1.79 13.66
N PHE A 312 -2.84 -3.11 13.83
CA PHE A 312 -3.06 -4.12 12.78
C PHE A 312 -3.16 -5.52 13.41
N CYS A 313 -3.63 -6.51 12.66
CA CYS A 313 -3.72 -7.89 13.14
C CYS A 313 -2.64 -8.83 12.57
N VAL A 314 -2.22 -9.78 13.39
CA VAL A 314 -1.37 -10.92 13.01
C VAL A 314 -2.16 -12.21 13.23
N GLY A 315 -2.24 -13.06 12.20
CA GLY A 315 -2.85 -14.39 12.32
C GLY A 315 -1.91 -15.36 13.03
N SER A 316 -2.44 -16.25 13.87
CA SER A 316 -1.64 -17.33 14.47
C SER A 316 -2.40 -18.65 14.48
N PRO A 317 -1.88 -19.71 13.82
CA PRO A 317 -2.57 -20.99 13.75
C PRO A 317 -2.48 -21.72 15.09
N ILE A 318 -3.53 -22.45 15.43
CA ILE A 318 -3.60 -23.33 16.60
C ILE A 318 -4.09 -24.72 16.18
N ALA A 319 -3.65 -25.75 16.90
CA ALA A 319 -3.97 -27.14 16.54
C ALA A 319 -5.46 -27.52 16.69
N GLY A 320 -6.23 -26.79 17.53
CA GLY A 320 -7.65 -27.08 17.79
C GLY A 320 -7.93 -28.45 18.42
N ARG A 321 -6.96 -29.00 19.17
CA ARG A 321 -7.02 -30.32 19.83
C ARG A 321 -6.87 -30.20 21.35
N ASP A 322 -7.69 -29.36 21.95
CA ASP A 322 -7.77 -29.14 23.40
C ASP A 322 -8.26 -30.38 24.16
N ARG A 323 -8.94 -31.31 23.47
CA ARG A 323 -9.49 -32.55 24.02
C ARG A 323 -8.62 -33.80 23.76
N PRO A 324 -8.39 -34.67 24.76
CA PRO A 324 -7.56 -35.87 24.59
C PRO A 324 -8.04 -36.83 23.49
N GLU A 325 -9.36 -37.00 23.35
CA GLU A 325 -9.99 -37.88 22.36
C GLU A 325 -9.76 -37.43 20.90
N LEU A 326 -9.41 -36.16 20.67
CA LEU A 326 -9.11 -35.63 19.35
C LEU A 326 -7.64 -35.85 18.94
N ARG A 327 -6.71 -36.00 19.89
CA ARG A 327 -5.27 -36.11 19.61
C ARG A 327 -4.84 -37.24 18.65
N PRO A 328 -5.45 -38.44 18.68
CA PRO A 328 -5.07 -39.54 17.79
C PRO A 328 -5.77 -39.52 16.43
N LEU A 329 -6.60 -38.50 16.12
CA LEU A 329 -7.40 -38.46 14.89
C LEU A 329 -6.67 -37.75 13.76
N ILE A 330 -6.78 -38.25 12.54
CA ILE A 330 -6.50 -37.47 11.32
C ILE A 330 -7.75 -36.64 10.98
N GLY A 331 -7.55 -35.38 10.57
CA GLY A 331 -8.62 -34.48 10.14
C GLY A 331 -8.24 -33.00 10.26
N PHE A 332 -9.11 -32.10 9.80
CA PHE A 332 -8.87 -30.67 9.86
C PHE A 332 -9.39 -30.05 11.17
N PHE A 333 -8.51 -29.82 12.14
CA PHE A 333 -8.86 -29.19 13.42
C PHE A 333 -8.24 -27.80 13.59
N THR A 334 -7.37 -27.39 12.67
CA THR A 334 -6.67 -26.11 12.76
C THR A 334 -7.65 -24.95 12.75
N ASN A 335 -7.52 -24.07 13.74
CA ASN A 335 -8.18 -22.77 13.77
C ASN A 335 -7.11 -21.67 13.75
N THR A 336 -7.48 -20.44 13.42
CA THR A 336 -6.55 -19.31 13.38
C THR A 336 -7.02 -18.21 14.32
N LEU A 337 -6.16 -17.87 15.29
CA LEU A 337 -6.36 -16.74 16.18
C LEU A 337 -6.00 -15.43 15.47
N VAL A 338 -6.80 -14.38 15.70
CA VAL A 338 -6.52 -13.03 15.20
C VAL A 338 -5.99 -12.19 16.35
N LEU A 339 -4.71 -11.82 16.29
CA LEU A 339 -4.01 -11.10 17.34
C LEU A 339 -3.86 -9.62 16.93
N ARG A 340 -4.74 -8.74 17.42
CA ARG A 340 -4.59 -7.28 17.25
C ARG A 340 -3.35 -6.81 18.00
N SER A 341 -2.55 -6.02 17.29
CA SER A 341 -1.32 -5.43 17.78
C SER A 341 -1.62 -4.00 18.22
N ASP A 342 -1.21 -3.63 19.43
CA ASP A 342 -1.33 -2.26 19.95
C ASP A 342 0.06 -1.79 20.38
N LEU A 343 0.65 -0.95 19.53
CA LEU A 343 1.95 -0.32 19.77
C LEU A 343 1.80 1.17 20.13
N ALA A 344 0.59 1.63 20.45
CA ALA A 344 0.33 3.03 20.73
C ALA A 344 1.06 3.51 21.99
N GLY A 345 1.56 4.75 21.93
CA GLY A 345 2.25 5.42 23.02
C GLY A 345 3.74 5.12 23.15
N ASP A 346 4.36 4.46 22.17
CA ASP A 346 5.79 4.08 22.18
C ASP A 346 6.22 3.37 23.48
N PRO A 347 5.58 2.23 23.83
CA PRO A 347 5.90 1.50 25.06
C PRO A 347 7.34 1.00 25.07
N SER A 348 7.86 0.67 26.26
CA SER A 348 9.07 -0.17 26.33
C SER A 348 8.81 -1.55 25.72
N PHE A 349 9.87 -2.27 25.33
CA PHE A 349 9.70 -3.64 24.85
C PHE A 349 9.08 -4.55 25.91
N ARG A 350 9.43 -4.35 27.19
CA ARG A 350 8.84 -5.06 28.32
C ARG A 350 7.33 -4.81 28.44
N GLU A 351 6.91 -3.55 28.34
CA GLU A 351 5.50 -3.18 28.37
C GLU A 351 4.73 -3.79 27.20
N LEU A 352 5.30 -3.74 25.98
CA LEU A 352 4.70 -4.37 24.80
C LEU A 352 4.58 -5.88 24.98
N LEU A 353 5.61 -6.56 25.50
CA LEU A 353 5.55 -7.99 25.81
C LEU A 353 4.44 -8.30 26.81
N GLY A 354 4.21 -7.44 27.80
CA GLY A 354 3.07 -7.50 28.71
C GLY A 354 1.72 -7.42 27.98
N ARG A 355 1.56 -6.47 27.04
CA ARG A 355 0.36 -6.33 26.20
C ARG A 355 0.13 -7.56 25.31
N VAL A 356 1.18 -8.05 24.66
CA VAL A 356 1.14 -9.25 23.81
C VAL A 356 0.75 -10.49 24.62
N ARG A 357 1.32 -10.64 25.82
CA ARG A 357 0.95 -11.72 26.74
C ARG A 357 -0.53 -11.68 27.11
N ALA A 358 -1.06 -10.50 27.47
CA ALA A 358 -2.48 -10.35 27.78
C ALA A 358 -3.37 -10.69 26.57
N SER A 359 -3.07 -10.13 25.39
CA SER A 359 -3.82 -10.35 24.16
C SER A 359 -3.81 -11.82 23.72
N ALA A 360 -2.64 -12.47 23.76
CA ALA A 360 -2.50 -13.88 23.40
C ALA A 360 -3.25 -14.81 24.37
N LEU A 361 -3.18 -14.56 25.69
CA LEU A 361 -3.92 -15.36 26.67
C LEU A 361 -5.44 -15.23 26.49
N GLN A 362 -5.93 -14.03 26.16
CA GLN A 362 -7.34 -13.83 25.83
C GLN A 362 -7.72 -14.56 24.54
N ALA A 363 -6.90 -14.47 23.49
CA ALA A 363 -7.15 -15.18 22.23
C ALA A 363 -7.19 -16.71 22.43
N TYR A 364 -6.35 -17.28 23.30
CA TYR A 364 -6.44 -18.69 23.69
C TYR A 364 -7.70 -19.03 24.50
N ALA A 365 -8.23 -18.10 25.29
CA ALA A 365 -9.48 -18.31 26.02
C ALA A 365 -10.69 -18.39 25.07
N ASP A 366 -10.66 -17.63 23.97
CA ASP A 366 -11.70 -17.59 22.93
C ASP A 366 -11.39 -18.51 21.73
N GLN A 367 -10.46 -19.45 21.87
CA GLN A 367 -9.93 -20.26 20.74
C GLN A 367 -10.96 -21.18 20.05
N GLU A 368 -12.11 -21.42 20.72
CA GLU A 368 -13.22 -22.19 20.16
C GLU A 368 -14.00 -21.41 19.09
N VAL A 369 -13.84 -20.07 19.01
CA VAL A 369 -14.49 -19.24 17.99
C VAL A 369 -13.89 -19.55 16.61
N PRO A 370 -14.67 -20.06 15.65
CA PRO A 370 -14.19 -20.26 14.29
C PRO A 370 -13.90 -18.91 13.63
N LEU A 371 -12.75 -18.81 12.95
CA LEU A 371 -12.37 -17.58 12.23
C LEU A 371 -13.45 -17.16 11.21
N GLU A 372 -14.15 -18.12 10.63
CA GLU A 372 -15.20 -17.93 9.64
C GLU A 372 -16.37 -17.13 10.21
N ARG A 373 -16.83 -17.53 11.40
CA ARG A 373 -17.91 -16.84 12.13
C ARG A 373 -17.52 -15.43 12.52
N LEU A 374 -16.25 -15.23 12.84
CA LEU A 374 -15.72 -13.91 13.16
C LEU A 374 -15.67 -12.99 11.92
N ILE A 375 -15.24 -13.51 10.76
CA ILE A 375 -15.24 -12.77 9.50
C ILE A 375 -16.66 -12.38 9.10
N GLU A 376 -17.62 -13.31 9.17
CA GLU A 376 -19.03 -13.07 8.89
C GLU A 376 -19.61 -11.98 9.80
N ARG A 377 -19.25 -11.98 11.09
CA ARG A 377 -19.80 -11.05 12.08
C ARG A 377 -19.21 -9.64 11.99
N LEU A 378 -17.97 -9.51 11.51
CA LEU A 378 -17.26 -8.24 11.37
C LEU A 378 -17.57 -7.51 10.05
N ASP A 379 -18.28 -8.17 9.12
CA ASP A 379 -18.48 -7.68 7.75
C ASP A 379 -17.17 -7.17 7.11
N ALA A 380 -16.09 -7.91 7.34
CA ALA A 380 -14.76 -7.48 6.95
C ALA A 380 -14.66 -7.32 5.42
N ASP A 381 -14.02 -6.23 4.98
CA ASP A 381 -13.84 -5.87 3.57
C ASP A 381 -13.34 -7.06 2.73
N ARG A 382 -14.03 -7.31 1.62
CA ARG A 382 -13.86 -8.50 0.76
C ARG A 382 -12.95 -8.17 -0.44
N ASP A 383 -11.77 -7.62 -0.14
CA ASP A 383 -10.68 -7.43 -1.10
C ASP A 383 -10.10 -8.80 -1.50
N THR A 384 -10.35 -9.24 -2.73
CA THR A 384 -9.88 -10.52 -3.29
C THR A 384 -8.36 -10.58 -3.45
N GLY A 385 -7.66 -9.44 -3.38
CA GLY A 385 -6.21 -9.34 -3.35
C GLY A 385 -5.60 -9.54 -1.95
N ARG A 386 -6.42 -9.72 -0.90
CA ARG A 386 -5.97 -9.83 0.50
C ARG A 386 -6.67 -10.95 1.25
N THR A 387 -6.09 -11.36 2.37
CA THR A 387 -6.79 -12.14 3.38
C THR A 387 -7.59 -11.20 4.30
N PRO A 388 -8.83 -11.57 4.68
CA PRO A 388 -9.61 -10.82 5.66
C PRO A 388 -8.89 -10.75 7.01
N LEU A 389 -9.06 -9.62 7.71
CA LEU A 389 -8.55 -9.32 9.05
C LEU A 389 -7.04 -9.19 9.22
N PHE A 390 -6.22 -10.04 8.61
CA PHE A 390 -4.76 -10.00 8.75
C PHE A 390 -4.07 -10.34 7.43
N GLN A 391 -2.93 -9.71 7.16
CA GLN A 391 -2.12 -9.92 5.95
C GLN A 391 -0.81 -10.66 6.25
N THR A 392 -0.61 -11.04 7.52
CA THR A 392 0.58 -11.73 7.97
C THR A 392 0.27 -12.75 9.06
N MET A 393 1.11 -13.80 9.14
CA MET A 393 0.99 -14.85 10.15
C MET A 393 2.27 -15.05 10.94
N PHE A 394 2.11 -15.48 12.19
CA PHE A 394 3.20 -15.85 13.09
C PHE A 394 2.92 -17.21 13.74
N ASN A 395 3.89 -18.12 13.64
CA ASN A 395 3.80 -19.47 14.18
C ASN A 395 5.13 -19.88 14.84
N LEU A 396 5.06 -20.62 15.94
CA LEU A 396 6.22 -21.23 16.59
C LEU A 396 5.98 -22.73 16.76
N GLN A 397 6.91 -23.53 16.27
CA GLN A 397 6.82 -24.98 16.29
C GLN A 397 8.17 -25.62 16.65
N PRO A 398 8.17 -26.85 17.19
CA PRO A 398 9.41 -27.60 17.37
C PRO A 398 10.11 -27.84 16.02
N ALA A 399 11.44 -27.75 16.00
CA ALA A 399 12.24 -28.11 14.84
C ALA A 399 12.03 -29.59 14.50
N ARG A 400 11.77 -29.89 13.23
CA ARG A 400 11.50 -31.27 12.78
C ARG A 400 12.80 -32.07 12.72
N THR A 401 12.86 -33.15 13.48
CA THR A 401 13.71 -34.31 13.20
C THR A 401 12.90 -35.32 12.40
N GLY A 402 13.53 -36.17 11.58
CA GLY A 402 12.83 -37.08 10.66
C GLY A 402 11.61 -37.77 11.27
N LEU A 403 10.51 -37.76 10.54
CA LEU A 403 9.19 -38.10 11.09
C LEU A 403 8.92 -39.60 11.20
N PHE A 404 9.49 -40.39 10.29
CA PHE A 404 9.20 -41.81 10.23
C PHE A 404 10.21 -42.62 11.05
N ALA A 405 9.68 -43.54 11.86
CA ALA A 405 10.46 -44.51 12.62
C ALA A 405 10.39 -45.89 11.94
N LEU A 406 11.00 -46.00 10.76
CA LEU A 406 10.97 -47.22 9.96
C LEU A 406 12.16 -48.14 10.34
N PRO A 407 11.94 -49.44 10.64
CA PRO A 407 13.03 -50.35 11.01
C PRO A 407 14.14 -50.38 9.96
N GLY A 408 15.37 -50.04 10.36
CA GLY A 408 16.55 -50.06 9.48
C GLY A 408 16.66 -48.90 8.48
N VAL A 409 15.72 -47.95 8.47
CA VAL A 409 15.69 -46.82 7.52
C VAL A 409 15.75 -45.50 8.28
N ALA A 410 16.75 -44.67 7.97
CA ALA A 410 16.85 -43.31 8.50
C ALA A 410 15.91 -42.37 7.72
N SER A 411 15.15 -41.55 8.45
CA SER A 411 14.28 -40.50 7.91
C SER A 411 14.87 -39.14 8.22
N GLU A 412 14.90 -38.24 7.24
CA GLU A 412 15.24 -36.82 7.44
C GLU A 412 14.34 -35.91 6.59
N PRO A 413 13.94 -34.72 7.08
CA PRO A 413 13.14 -33.80 6.28
C PRO A 413 13.85 -33.44 4.97
N TRP A 414 13.14 -33.49 3.85
CA TRP A 414 13.70 -33.16 2.54
C TRP A 414 13.04 -31.91 1.97
N ARG A 415 13.83 -30.87 1.68
CA ARG A 415 13.33 -29.60 1.15
C ARG A 415 13.28 -29.64 -0.38
N ALA A 416 12.08 -29.42 -0.93
CA ALA A 416 11.85 -29.46 -2.37
C ALA A 416 12.33 -28.18 -3.12
N GLY A 417 12.63 -27.10 -2.39
CA GLY A 417 13.19 -25.86 -2.95
C GLY A 417 12.16 -24.86 -3.50
N PHE A 418 10.92 -24.91 -3.01
CA PHE A 418 9.87 -23.93 -3.25
C PHE A 418 8.96 -23.84 -2.00
N ALA A 419 8.11 -22.81 -1.93
CA ALA A 419 7.05 -22.70 -0.92
C ALA A 419 5.71 -22.29 -1.54
N GLN A 420 4.65 -22.57 -0.79
CA GLN A 420 3.34 -21.95 -0.98
C GLN A 420 3.08 -21.07 0.25
N VAL A 421 2.44 -19.92 0.04
CA VAL A 421 2.08 -18.99 1.11
C VAL A 421 0.59 -18.67 1.07
N LYS A 422 -0.01 -18.48 2.24
CA LYS A 422 -1.45 -18.25 2.41
C LYS A 422 -1.77 -16.78 2.63
N VAL A 423 -0.81 -16.00 3.10
CA VAL A 423 -0.85 -14.56 3.34
C VAL A 423 0.34 -13.87 2.67
N ASP A 424 0.43 -12.55 2.77
CA ASP A 424 1.51 -11.79 2.12
C ASP A 424 2.90 -12.17 2.68
N LEU A 425 2.98 -12.31 4.01
CA LEU A 425 4.21 -12.64 4.75
C LEU A 425 3.90 -13.54 5.96
N GLU A 426 4.62 -14.65 6.09
CA GLU A 426 4.53 -15.61 7.18
C GLU A 426 5.87 -15.70 7.90
N LEU A 427 5.85 -15.70 9.23
CA LEU A 427 7.02 -16.02 10.04
C LEU A 427 6.76 -17.30 10.84
N HIS A 428 7.42 -18.38 10.43
CA HIS A 428 7.48 -19.63 11.17
C HIS A 428 8.80 -19.71 11.93
N VAL A 429 8.73 -20.01 13.23
CA VAL A 429 9.92 -20.18 14.07
C VAL A 429 10.06 -21.65 14.43
N ASN A 430 11.12 -22.28 13.92
CA ASN A 430 11.50 -23.64 14.24
C ASN A 430 12.40 -23.65 15.48
N GLN A 431 11.92 -24.22 16.58
CA GLN A 431 12.62 -24.25 17.86
C GLN A 431 13.29 -25.61 18.11
N SER A 432 14.61 -25.63 18.18
CA SER A 432 15.38 -26.74 18.75
C SER A 432 15.71 -26.46 20.22
N PRO A 433 16.29 -27.42 20.97
CA PRO A 433 16.71 -27.19 22.36
C PRO A 433 17.73 -26.05 22.53
N GLU A 434 18.57 -25.81 21.52
CA GLU A 434 19.69 -24.85 21.61
C GLU A 434 19.52 -23.62 20.70
N GLU A 435 18.71 -23.73 19.64
CA GLU A 435 18.63 -22.70 18.58
C GLU A 435 17.21 -22.41 18.12
N LEU A 436 16.99 -21.16 17.70
CA LEU A 436 15.81 -20.72 16.97
C LEU A 436 16.21 -20.47 15.50
N GLU A 437 15.46 -21.07 14.58
CA GLU A 437 15.51 -20.79 13.14
C GLU A 437 14.25 -20.06 12.72
N LEU A 438 14.42 -18.87 12.13
CA LEU A 438 13.36 -18.06 11.53
C LEU A 438 13.18 -18.51 10.08
N GLU A 439 11.95 -18.81 9.68
CA GLU A 439 11.57 -19.14 8.32
C GLU A 439 10.50 -18.15 7.87
N PHE A 440 10.89 -17.25 6.96
CA PHE A 440 9.99 -16.26 6.37
C PHE A 440 9.42 -16.81 5.07
N GLY A 441 8.15 -17.19 5.05
CA GLY A 441 7.43 -17.42 3.80
C GLY A 441 6.89 -16.11 3.25
N TYR A 442 7.06 -15.82 1.96
CA TYR A 442 6.56 -14.58 1.37
C TYR A 442 5.97 -14.79 -0.02
N SER A 443 5.01 -13.94 -0.39
CA SER A 443 4.45 -13.94 -1.74
C SER A 443 5.42 -13.34 -2.74
N THR A 444 5.82 -14.13 -3.75
CA THR A 444 6.70 -13.66 -4.84
C THR A 444 5.98 -12.73 -5.81
N ALA A 445 4.66 -12.60 -5.70
CA ALA A 445 3.88 -11.58 -6.40
C ALA A 445 4.00 -10.18 -5.77
N LEU A 446 4.53 -10.09 -4.55
CA LEU A 446 4.59 -8.85 -3.77
C LEU A 446 6.03 -8.46 -3.38
N PHE A 447 6.86 -9.43 -3.02
CA PHE A 447 8.18 -9.19 -2.45
C PHE A 447 9.30 -9.79 -3.29
N GLU A 448 10.39 -9.05 -3.40
CA GLU A 448 11.67 -9.57 -3.86
C GLU A 448 12.37 -10.30 -2.69
N PRO A 449 13.15 -11.37 -2.96
CA PRO A 449 13.88 -12.10 -1.93
C PRO A 449 14.77 -11.21 -1.05
N SER A 450 15.39 -10.19 -1.66
CA SER A 450 16.28 -9.25 -0.96
C SER A 450 15.54 -8.43 0.11
N THR A 451 14.25 -8.14 -0.09
CA THR A 451 13.43 -7.40 0.87
C THR A 451 13.19 -8.21 2.13
N VAL A 452 12.85 -9.49 1.96
CA VAL A 452 12.63 -10.40 3.07
C VAL A 452 13.94 -10.72 3.81
N GLU A 453 15.05 -10.81 3.08
CA GLU A 453 16.39 -10.94 3.70
C GLU A 453 16.73 -9.78 4.61
N ARG A 454 16.43 -8.55 4.18
CA ARG A 454 16.57 -7.35 5.04
C ARG A 454 15.64 -7.43 6.24
N MET A 455 14.36 -7.78 6.07
CA MET A 455 13.41 -7.92 7.18
C MET A 455 13.87 -8.95 8.22
N ALA A 456 14.43 -10.09 7.79
CA ALA A 456 15.00 -11.09 8.68
C ALA A 456 16.23 -10.55 9.45
N GLY A 457 17.06 -9.73 8.80
CA GLY A 457 18.16 -9.01 9.44
C GLY A 457 17.69 -8.02 10.49
N HIS A 458 16.70 -7.19 10.14
CA HIS A 458 16.08 -6.24 11.06
C HIS A 458 15.50 -6.93 12.29
N LEU A 459 14.82 -8.07 12.13
CA LEU A 459 14.27 -8.81 13.26
C LEU A 459 15.37 -9.35 14.19
N ALA A 460 16.45 -9.88 13.63
CA ALA A 460 17.59 -10.38 14.42
C ALA A 460 18.29 -9.25 15.19
N ALA A 461 18.51 -8.09 14.55
CA ALA A 461 19.08 -6.90 15.18
C ALA A 461 18.16 -6.36 16.29
N LEU A 462 16.86 -6.28 16.01
CA LEU A 462 15.84 -5.85 16.97
C LEU A 462 15.77 -6.77 18.19
N LEU A 463 15.76 -8.09 18.01
CA LEU A 463 15.79 -9.06 19.11
C LEU A 463 17.08 -8.95 19.93
N THR A 464 18.20 -8.64 19.28
CA THR A 464 19.46 -8.39 19.98
C THR A 464 19.38 -7.14 20.86
N ALA A 465 18.84 -6.04 20.34
CA ALA A 465 18.64 -4.81 21.11
C ALA A 465 17.63 -5.01 22.25
N ALA A 466 16.48 -5.61 21.97
CA ALA A 466 15.40 -5.82 22.93
C ALA A 466 15.80 -6.73 24.10
N THR A 467 16.66 -7.73 23.84
CA THR A 467 17.18 -8.61 24.91
C THR A 467 18.32 -7.99 25.72
N ALA A 468 18.96 -6.95 25.19
CA ALA A 468 20.02 -6.22 25.90
C ALA A 468 19.46 -5.13 26.82
N ASP A 469 18.43 -4.40 26.37
CA ASP A 469 17.76 -3.35 27.14
C ASP A 469 16.24 -3.35 26.89
N PRO A 470 15.48 -4.26 27.55
CA PRO A 470 14.04 -4.39 27.35
C PRO A 470 13.21 -3.20 27.88
N ASP A 471 13.81 -2.33 28.70
CA ASP A 471 13.14 -1.14 29.25
C ASP A 471 13.24 0.07 28.30
N GLN A 472 13.99 -0.06 27.20
CA GLN A 472 14.04 0.94 26.15
C GLN A 472 12.71 1.00 25.36
N PRO A 473 12.19 2.22 25.05
CA PRO A 473 11.06 2.41 24.14
C PRO A 473 11.28 1.69 22.81
N ILE A 474 10.25 1.03 22.27
CA ILE A 474 10.33 0.25 21.04
C ILE A 474 10.83 1.08 19.85
N SER A 475 10.52 2.36 19.83
CA SER A 475 10.98 3.26 18.78
C SER A 475 12.52 3.47 18.81
N ARG A 476 13.13 3.39 20.00
CA ARG A 476 14.58 3.58 20.22
C ARG A 476 15.42 2.32 19.97
N LEU A 477 14.80 1.15 20.00
CA LEU A 477 15.50 -0.09 19.71
C LEU A 477 16.07 -0.07 18.29
N SER A 478 17.36 -0.39 18.17
CA SER A 478 18.01 -0.44 16.86
C SER A 478 17.59 -1.70 16.11
N MET A 479 17.10 -1.54 14.88
CA MET A 479 16.93 -2.63 13.92
C MET A 479 17.88 -2.53 12.72
N LEU A 480 18.42 -1.34 12.45
CA LEU A 480 19.30 -1.13 11.31
C LEU A 480 20.70 -1.57 11.68
N GLU A 481 21.31 -2.39 10.82
CA GLU A 481 22.74 -2.66 10.90
C GLU A 481 23.54 -1.40 10.54
N ASP A 482 24.76 -1.25 11.04
CA ASP A 482 25.59 -0.04 10.84
C ASP A 482 25.79 0.32 9.36
N THR A 483 25.88 -0.69 8.50
CA THR A 483 26.05 -0.50 7.05
C THR A 483 24.82 0.14 6.43
N GLU A 484 23.63 -0.37 6.72
CA GLU A 484 22.38 0.21 6.22
C GLU A 484 22.12 1.59 6.84
N ARG A 485 22.36 1.75 8.15
CA ARG A 485 22.24 3.05 8.83
C ARG A 485 23.12 4.11 8.16
N ARG A 486 24.37 3.78 7.79
CA ARG A 486 25.24 4.69 7.03
C ARG A 486 24.73 4.95 5.62
N LEU A 487 24.17 3.95 4.94
CA LEU A 487 23.61 4.09 3.60
C LEU A 487 22.44 5.09 3.59
N VAL A 488 21.47 4.92 4.49
CA VAL A 488 20.25 5.75 4.52
C VAL A 488 20.50 7.18 5.01
N LEU A 489 21.49 7.39 5.88
CA LEU A 489 21.82 8.71 6.43
C LEU A 489 22.87 9.46 5.59
N ARG A 490 23.87 8.76 5.06
CA ARG A 490 25.04 9.37 4.39
C ARG A 490 25.15 8.95 2.93
N GLY A 491 25.09 7.66 2.62
CA GLY A 491 25.37 7.13 1.29
C GLY A 491 24.49 7.76 0.20
N TRP A 492 23.16 7.69 0.34
CA TRP A 492 22.24 8.28 -0.64
C TRP A 492 22.08 9.80 -0.52
N ASN A 493 22.66 10.40 0.51
CA ASN A 493 22.64 11.84 0.76
C ASN A 493 23.99 12.51 0.44
N ASP A 494 24.95 11.77 -0.12
CA ASP A 494 26.21 12.33 -0.62
C ASP A 494 25.98 13.02 -1.98
N THR A 495 25.31 14.17 -1.93
CA THR A 495 24.90 14.94 -3.11
C THR A 495 25.70 16.22 -3.28
N ALA A 496 26.79 16.38 -2.52
CA ALA A 496 27.61 17.58 -2.55
C ALA A 496 28.18 17.83 -3.96
N ALA A 497 27.94 19.02 -4.50
CA ALA A 497 28.45 19.42 -5.80
C ALA A 497 28.74 20.92 -5.85
N ALA A 498 29.84 21.30 -6.49
CA ALA A 498 30.17 22.71 -6.68
C ALA A 498 29.12 23.43 -7.55
N TYR A 499 28.78 24.65 -7.15
CA TYR A 499 27.94 25.59 -7.90
C TYR A 499 28.41 27.04 -7.65
N PRO A 500 28.12 27.99 -8.56
CA PRO A 500 28.54 29.38 -8.41
C PRO A 500 27.96 30.04 -7.15
N GLN A 501 28.83 30.60 -6.31
CA GLN A 501 28.44 31.39 -5.13
C GLN A 501 28.13 32.84 -5.53
N ARG A 502 27.09 33.02 -6.36
CA ARG A 502 26.70 34.30 -6.97
C ARG A 502 25.18 34.50 -6.88
N ARG A 503 24.73 35.74 -7.08
CA ARG A 503 23.30 36.06 -7.15
C ARG A 503 22.77 35.84 -8.56
N LEU A 504 21.47 35.58 -8.70
CA LEU A 504 20.84 35.24 -9.98
C LEU A 504 21.13 36.26 -11.09
N HIS A 505 20.93 37.55 -10.79
CA HIS A 505 21.11 38.63 -11.76
C HIS A 505 22.57 38.83 -12.18
N GLU A 506 23.54 38.40 -11.37
CA GLU A 506 24.96 38.44 -11.73
C GLU A 506 25.29 37.36 -12.76
N LEU A 507 24.71 36.16 -12.61
CA LEU A 507 24.87 35.08 -13.59
C LEU A 507 24.17 35.40 -14.92
N VAL A 508 23.02 36.07 -14.86
CA VAL A 508 22.37 36.61 -16.07
C VAL A 508 23.28 37.64 -16.73
N ALA A 509 23.88 38.57 -15.99
CA ALA A 509 24.81 39.56 -16.55
C ALA A 509 26.06 38.91 -17.18
N GLU A 510 26.57 37.82 -16.60
CA GLU A 510 27.63 37.02 -17.21
C GLU A 510 27.18 36.39 -18.53
N GLN A 511 25.94 35.88 -18.59
CA GLN A 511 25.38 35.33 -19.83
C GLN A 511 25.18 36.42 -20.89
N VAL A 512 24.73 37.62 -20.50
CA VAL A 512 24.63 38.79 -21.38
C VAL A 512 25.99 39.15 -21.98
N ALA A 513 27.06 39.06 -21.20
CA ALA A 513 28.41 39.31 -21.70
C ALA A 513 28.89 38.23 -22.69
N ARG A 514 28.43 36.97 -22.54
CA ARG A 514 28.80 35.84 -23.42
C ARG A 514 28.06 35.88 -24.76
N SER A 515 26.75 36.13 -24.74
CA SER A 515 25.88 36.04 -25.92
C SER A 515 24.87 37.20 -25.97
N PRO A 516 25.33 38.46 -26.13
CA PRO A 516 24.48 39.63 -25.96
C PRO A 516 23.35 39.72 -26.98
N ASP A 517 23.58 39.27 -28.21
CA ASP A 517 22.64 39.41 -29.33
C ASP A 517 21.78 38.14 -29.54
N ALA A 518 21.95 37.12 -28.70
CA ALA A 518 21.08 35.95 -28.70
C ALA A 518 19.70 36.29 -28.11
N THR A 519 18.65 35.63 -28.59
CA THR A 519 17.28 35.82 -28.11
C THR A 519 17.09 35.27 -26.69
N ALA A 520 16.75 36.14 -25.74
CA ALA A 520 16.49 35.78 -24.36
C ALA A 520 14.99 35.53 -24.11
N VAL A 521 14.11 36.34 -24.67
CA VAL A 521 12.66 36.29 -24.42
C VAL A 521 11.89 36.43 -25.73
N VAL A 522 10.87 35.59 -25.91
CA VAL A 522 9.87 35.70 -26.98
C VAL A 522 8.49 35.82 -26.34
N ALA A 523 7.83 36.96 -26.50
CA ALA A 523 6.49 37.24 -25.97
C ALA A 523 5.59 37.79 -27.07
N GLY A 524 4.79 36.92 -27.70
CA GLY A 524 3.99 37.30 -28.86
C GLY A 524 4.87 37.75 -30.03
N ALA A 525 4.66 38.97 -30.53
CA ALA A 525 5.47 39.57 -31.59
C ALA A 525 6.80 40.16 -31.08
N ASP A 526 6.93 40.39 -29.76
CA ASP A 526 8.12 40.99 -29.17
C ASP A 526 9.20 39.94 -28.92
N GLN A 527 10.42 40.24 -29.38
CA GLN A 527 11.61 39.44 -29.09
C GLN A 527 12.67 40.34 -28.48
N LEU A 528 13.16 39.95 -27.30
CA LEU A 528 14.25 40.66 -26.63
C LEU A 528 15.52 39.81 -26.70
N SER A 529 16.61 40.43 -27.16
CA SER A 529 17.96 39.90 -26.95
C SER A 529 18.37 39.98 -25.47
N TYR A 530 19.37 39.20 -25.08
CA TYR A 530 19.97 39.30 -23.73
C TYR A 530 20.40 40.74 -23.40
N ARG A 531 20.98 41.45 -24.37
CA ARG A 531 21.40 42.86 -24.23
C ARG A 531 20.22 43.80 -23.96
N GLU A 532 19.12 43.65 -24.68
CA GLU A 532 17.93 44.49 -24.52
C GLU A 532 17.23 44.23 -23.19
N LEU A 533 17.10 42.95 -22.81
CA LEU A 533 16.57 42.54 -21.52
C LEU A 533 17.37 43.17 -20.36
N ASP A 534 18.70 43.05 -20.41
CA ASP A 534 19.59 43.57 -19.38
C ASP A 534 19.52 45.09 -19.26
N ARG A 535 19.51 45.82 -20.40
CA ARG A 535 19.38 47.28 -20.41
C ARG A 535 18.08 47.75 -19.77
N ARG A 536 16.94 47.15 -20.15
CA ARG A 536 15.63 47.52 -19.59
C ARG A 536 15.59 47.24 -18.07
N ALA A 537 16.10 46.09 -17.64
CA ALA A 537 16.17 45.73 -16.23
C ALA A 537 17.12 46.65 -15.43
N ASN A 538 18.26 47.05 -16.00
CA ASN A 538 19.22 47.96 -15.35
C ASN A 538 18.61 49.35 -15.10
N ARG A 539 17.86 49.89 -16.08
CA ARG A 539 17.18 51.19 -15.93
C ARG A 539 16.11 51.15 -14.85
N LEU A 540 15.32 50.09 -14.81
CA LEU A 540 14.33 49.88 -13.75
C LEU A 540 14.99 49.74 -12.36
N ALA A 541 16.12 49.05 -12.28
CA ALA A 541 16.89 48.89 -11.04
C ALA A 541 17.37 50.25 -10.49
N TRP A 542 17.80 51.19 -11.35
CA TRP A 542 18.17 52.54 -10.92
C TRP A 542 16.98 53.31 -10.32
N ARG A 543 15.79 53.22 -10.93
CA ARG A 543 14.56 53.83 -10.38
C ARG A 543 14.23 53.31 -8.99
N LEU A 544 14.32 51.99 -8.80
CA LEU A 544 14.08 51.36 -7.50
C LEU A 544 15.10 51.85 -6.44
N ARG A 545 16.35 52.11 -6.86
CA ARG A 545 17.39 52.64 -5.98
C ARG A 545 17.20 54.11 -5.61
N GLU A 546 16.66 54.93 -6.52
CA GLU A 546 16.35 56.35 -6.26
C GLU A 546 15.30 56.52 -5.15
N ILE A 547 14.44 55.52 -4.94
CA ILE A 547 13.42 55.49 -3.88
C ILE A 547 14.03 55.15 -2.50
N GLY A 548 15.31 54.75 -2.45
CA GLY A 548 16.02 54.52 -1.20
C GLY A 548 15.68 53.20 -0.50
N LEU A 549 15.23 52.18 -1.25
CA LEU A 549 14.88 50.88 -0.68
C LEU A 549 16.09 50.19 -0.04
N ALA A 550 15.87 49.59 1.14
CA ALA A 550 16.88 48.79 1.83
C ALA A 550 17.14 47.47 1.09
N PRO A 551 18.34 46.86 1.23
CA PRO A 551 18.60 45.53 0.69
C PRO A 551 17.57 44.51 1.18
N GLU A 552 17.20 43.56 0.32
CA GLU A 552 16.19 42.52 0.57
C GLU A 552 14.76 43.03 0.80
N SER A 553 14.48 44.31 0.56
CA SER A 553 13.11 44.83 0.66
C SER A 553 12.19 44.09 -0.33
N PRO A 554 10.99 43.64 0.10
CA PRO A 554 10.00 43.05 -0.80
C PRO A 554 9.41 44.11 -1.73
N VAL A 555 9.48 43.87 -3.04
CA VAL A 555 8.87 44.71 -4.07
C VAL A 555 7.78 43.91 -4.77
N GLY A 556 6.53 44.37 -4.66
CA GLY A 556 5.40 43.78 -5.37
C GLY A 556 5.56 43.93 -6.87
N VAL A 557 5.26 42.88 -7.65
CA VAL A 557 5.27 42.92 -9.12
C VAL A 557 3.92 42.42 -9.62
N LEU A 558 3.09 43.35 -10.10
CA LEU A 558 1.74 43.11 -10.60
C LEU A 558 1.69 43.42 -12.10
N LEU A 559 2.09 42.45 -12.92
CA LEU A 559 2.17 42.57 -14.37
C LEU A 559 1.58 41.32 -15.04
N PRO A 560 0.95 41.46 -16.23
CA PRO A 560 0.53 40.31 -17.01
C PRO A 560 1.73 39.50 -17.50
N ARG A 561 1.49 38.28 -17.98
CA ARG A 561 2.59 37.42 -18.44
C ARG A 561 3.12 37.85 -19.81
N ASP A 562 4.14 38.70 -19.78
CA ASP A 562 4.83 39.24 -20.96
C ASP A 562 6.35 39.44 -20.69
N ALA A 563 7.03 40.14 -21.60
CA ALA A 563 8.45 40.46 -21.46
C ALA A 563 8.73 41.47 -20.33
N ASP A 564 7.80 42.38 -20.03
CA ASP A 564 7.97 43.42 -19.01
C ASP A 564 7.91 42.82 -17.60
N LEU A 565 7.16 41.74 -17.40
CA LEU A 565 7.23 40.94 -16.17
C LEU A 565 8.67 40.46 -15.90
N ILE A 566 9.34 39.87 -16.89
CA ILE A 566 10.71 39.36 -16.74
C ILE A 566 11.70 40.51 -16.50
N VAL A 567 11.53 41.63 -17.19
CA VAL A 567 12.28 42.88 -16.95
C VAL A 567 12.12 43.34 -15.50
N ALA A 568 10.89 43.35 -14.99
CA ALA A 568 10.58 43.77 -13.62
C ALA A 568 11.24 42.89 -12.57
N LEU A 569 11.12 41.56 -12.70
CA LEU A 569 11.76 40.62 -11.79
C LEU A 569 13.29 40.82 -11.76
N LEU A 570 13.93 40.93 -12.91
CA LEU A 570 15.38 41.19 -12.99
C LEU A 570 15.76 42.56 -12.43
N GLY A 571 14.96 43.61 -12.68
CA GLY A 571 15.19 44.96 -12.18
C GLY A 571 15.16 45.02 -10.65
N VAL A 572 14.20 44.33 -10.02
CA VAL A 572 14.11 44.19 -8.56
C VAL A 572 15.36 43.51 -8.00
N LEU A 573 15.77 42.38 -8.59
CA LEU A 573 16.96 41.66 -8.15
C LEU A 573 18.24 42.50 -8.30
N LYS A 574 18.38 43.23 -9.41
CA LYS A 574 19.53 44.13 -9.68
C LYS A 574 19.57 45.34 -8.75
N ALA A 575 18.42 45.76 -8.21
CA ALA A 575 18.36 46.78 -7.17
C ALA A 575 18.78 46.26 -5.79
N GLY A 576 19.02 44.95 -5.64
CA GLY A 576 19.34 44.30 -4.36
C GLY A 576 18.11 44.02 -3.50
N CYS A 577 16.91 44.08 -4.08
CA CYS A 577 15.62 43.79 -3.44
C CYS A 577 15.18 42.35 -3.77
N CYS A 578 14.11 41.87 -3.11
CA CYS A 578 13.48 40.60 -3.46
C CYS A 578 12.09 40.86 -4.08
N TYR A 579 11.72 40.06 -5.08
CA TYR A 579 10.41 40.26 -5.72
C TYR A 579 9.32 39.48 -4.95
N LEU A 580 8.15 40.11 -4.85
CA LEU A 580 6.89 39.50 -4.45
C LEU A 580 5.99 39.43 -5.70
N PRO A 581 5.86 38.27 -6.33
CA PRO A 581 5.04 38.15 -7.53
C PRO A 581 3.55 38.24 -7.16
N LEU A 582 2.79 39.04 -7.92
CA LEU A 582 1.36 39.24 -7.74
C LEU A 582 0.64 38.96 -9.06
N GLU A 583 -0.37 38.08 -9.00
CA GLU A 583 -1.16 37.71 -10.19
C GLU A 583 -2.26 38.76 -10.47
N PRO A 584 -2.32 39.36 -11.68
CA PRO A 584 -3.37 40.31 -12.04
C PRO A 584 -4.79 39.74 -11.95
N GLY A 585 -4.95 38.42 -12.13
CA GLY A 585 -6.24 37.73 -11.98
C GLY A 585 -6.70 37.53 -10.53
N HIS A 586 -5.87 37.82 -9.53
CA HIS A 586 -6.28 37.69 -8.12
C HIS A 586 -7.23 38.83 -7.71
N PRO A 587 -8.20 38.56 -6.80
CA PRO A 587 -9.06 39.60 -6.27
C PRO A 587 -8.27 40.73 -5.58
N THR A 588 -8.70 41.98 -5.75
CA THR A 588 -8.08 43.17 -5.14
C THR A 588 -7.83 43.03 -3.64
N GLN A 589 -8.78 42.43 -2.91
CA GLN A 589 -8.64 42.19 -1.47
C GLN A 589 -7.46 41.26 -1.16
N ARG A 590 -7.27 40.19 -1.95
CA ARG A 590 -6.15 39.26 -1.80
C ARG A 590 -4.82 39.94 -2.12
N LEU A 591 -4.77 40.73 -3.20
CA LEU A 591 -3.58 41.51 -3.56
C LEU A 591 -3.17 42.48 -2.44
N ARG A 592 -4.13 43.21 -1.88
CA ARG A 592 -3.91 44.11 -0.73
C ARG A 592 -3.41 43.36 0.50
N GLN A 593 -4.00 42.21 0.80
CA GLN A 593 -3.57 41.37 1.91
C GLN A 593 -2.11 40.92 1.73
N LEU A 594 -1.73 40.42 0.55
CA LEU A 594 -0.36 39.99 0.26
C LEU A 594 0.65 41.14 0.38
N LEU A 595 0.31 42.32 -0.13
CA LEU A 595 1.13 43.53 0.00
C LEU A 595 1.32 43.95 1.46
N THR A 596 0.25 43.88 2.25
CA THR A 596 0.29 44.23 3.68
C THR A 596 1.09 43.20 4.49
N ASP A 597 0.75 41.91 4.36
CA ASP A 597 1.36 40.81 5.11
C ASP A 597 2.86 40.66 4.78
N SER A 598 3.29 41.02 3.57
CA SER A 598 4.71 40.99 3.17
C SER A 598 5.53 42.19 3.60
N GLY A 599 4.88 43.28 4.02
CA GLY A 599 5.55 44.57 4.21
C GLY A 599 6.16 45.12 2.93
N ALA A 600 5.52 44.93 1.77
CA ALA A 600 6.04 45.40 0.49
C ALA A 600 6.28 46.92 0.50
N THR A 601 7.45 47.34 0.05
CA THR A 601 7.90 48.75 0.14
C THR A 601 7.74 49.52 -1.16
N ALA A 602 7.45 48.83 -2.26
CA ALA A 602 7.10 49.40 -3.57
C ALA A 602 6.28 48.39 -4.38
N LEU A 603 5.53 48.89 -5.37
CA LEU A 603 4.78 48.08 -6.33
C LEU A 603 5.16 48.47 -7.76
N ILE A 604 5.53 47.49 -8.58
CA ILE A 604 5.69 47.64 -10.02
C ILE A 604 4.41 47.18 -10.70
N ALA A 605 3.81 48.05 -11.51
CA ALA A 605 2.59 47.78 -12.26
C ALA A 605 2.62 48.54 -13.60
N ARG A 606 1.61 48.35 -14.46
CA ARG A 606 1.44 49.21 -15.65
C ARG A 606 0.81 50.56 -15.26
N GLY A 607 1.13 51.63 -16.00
CA GLY A 607 0.49 52.93 -15.86
C GLY A 607 -1.04 52.85 -15.88
N GLY A 608 -1.71 53.54 -14.95
CA GLY A 608 -3.18 53.56 -14.85
C GLY A 608 -3.82 52.35 -14.17
N THR A 609 -3.03 51.52 -13.47
CA THR A 609 -3.56 50.42 -12.64
C THR A 609 -4.38 50.99 -11.47
N ASP A 610 -5.69 50.73 -11.44
CA ASP A 610 -6.61 51.18 -10.39
C ASP A 610 -6.69 50.12 -9.27
N LEU A 611 -5.78 50.23 -8.29
CA LEU A 611 -5.75 49.38 -7.10
C LEU A 611 -5.79 50.27 -5.86
N GLU A 612 -6.78 50.07 -5.01
CA GLU A 612 -6.80 50.65 -3.67
C GLU A 612 -5.69 50.02 -2.81
N LEU A 613 -4.55 50.69 -2.76
CA LEU A 613 -3.34 50.28 -2.05
C LEU A 613 -3.35 50.70 -0.58
N PRO A 614 -2.58 50.01 0.29
CA PRO A 614 -2.26 50.52 1.62
C PRO A 614 -1.57 51.90 1.54
N GLU A 615 -1.87 52.81 2.47
CA GLU A 615 -1.15 54.08 2.58
C GLU A 615 0.36 53.84 2.69
N ALA A 616 1.17 54.57 1.91
CA ALA A 616 2.64 54.57 1.85
C ALA A 616 3.37 53.65 0.85
N ILE A 617 2.70 52.87 -0.03
CA ILE A 617 3.41 52.10 -1.08
C ILE A 617 3.51 52.89 -2.41
N PRO A 618 4.71 53.25 -2.89
CA PRO A 618 4.88 53.88 -4.20
C PRO A 618 4.62 52.89 -5.34
N VAL A 619 3.85 53.33 -6.34
CA VAL A 619 3.61 52.58 -7.59
C VAL A 619 4.54 53.08 -8.68
N LEU A 620 5.26 52.15 -9.30
CA LEU A 620 6.22 52.42 -10.37
C LEU A 620 5.70 51.81 -11.67
N PRO A 621 5.34 52.65 -12.65
CA PRO A 621 4.97 52.18 -13.98
C PRO A 621 6.16 51.49 -14.67
N VAL A 622 5.96 50.24 -15.12
CA VAL A 622 6.98 49.48 -15.87
C VAL A 622 7.18 50.02 -17.29
N ASP A 623 6.10 50.58 -17.85
CA ASP A 623 5.96 51.11 -19.21
C ASP A 623 6.48 52.56 -19.38
N ASP A 624 6.92 53.17 -18.29
CA ASP A 624 7.60 54.46 -18.24
C ASP A 624 9.10 54.24 -17.94
N PRO A 625 9.92 53.82 -18.93
CA PRO A 625 11.33 53.53 -18.69
C PRO A 625 12.08 54.85 -18.41
N PRO A 626 12.72 54.99 -17.24
CA PRO A 626 13.38 56.24 -16.86
C PRO A 626 14.61 56.53 -17.73
N ALA A 627 15.01 57.80 -17.80
CA ALA A 627 16.37 58.16 -18.17
C ALA A 627 17.31 57.60 -17.07
N GLY A 628 18.21 56.69 -17.44
CA GLY A 628 19.06 56.01 -16.46
C GLY A 628 20.25 55.31 -17.12
N SER A 629 21.16 54.76 -16.32
CA SER A 629 22.32 54.05 -16.85
C SER A 629 21.93 52.69 -17.43
N ASP A 630 22.51 52.34 -18.57
CA ASP A 630 22.46 50.99 -19.13
C ASP A 630 23.30 49.97 -18.32
N ARG A 631 24.06 50.42 -17.32
CA ARG A 631 24.81 49.56 -16.38
C ARG A 631 23.99 49.33 -15.10
N PRO A 632 24.09 48.16 -14.45
CA PRO A 632 23.39 47.90 -13.19
C PRO A 632 23.89 48.82 -12.07
N PRO A 633 23.03 49.22 -11.12
CA PRO A 633 23.47 49.91 -9.92
C PRO A 633 24.33 49.00 -9.03
N PRO A 634 25.27 49.57 -8.25
CA PRO A 634 25.96 48.80 -7.21
C PRO A 634 24.95 48.40 -6.14
N ALA A 635 24.73 47.09 -5.97
CA ALA A 635 23.81 46.53 -4.99
C ALA A 635 24.55 45.59 -4.02
N PRO A 636 24.57 45.89 -2.71
CA PRO A 636 25.15 44.99 -1.71
C PRO A 636 24.30 43.71 -1.60
N GLY A 637 24.93 42.60 -1.20
CA GLY A 637 24.23 41.34 -0.98
C GLY A 637 25.16 40.14 -1.18
N THR A 638 24.67 38.98 -0.79
CA THR A 638 25.39 37.70 -0.87
C THR A 638 24.49 36.65 -1.53
N PRO A 639 24.97 35.43 -1.83
CA PRO A 639 24.11 34.33 -2.27
C PRO A 639 23.00 33.96 -1.27
N ASP A 640 23.18 34.27 0.01
CA ASP A 640 22.16 34.08 1.05
C ASP A 640 21.10 35.18 1.06
N SER A 641 21.28 36.25 0.31
CA SER A 641 20.27 37.30 0.16
C SER A 641 19.01 36.77 -0.53
N LEU A 642 17.84 37.31 -0.19
CA LEU A 642 16.54 36.93 -0.71
C LEU A 642 16.44 37.23 -2.21
N ALA A 643 16.08 36.20 -2.97
CA ALA A 643 15.67 36.36 -4.36
C ALA A 643 14.17 36.72 -4.43
N TYR A 644 13.34 36.00 -3.69
CA TYR A 644 11.89 36.18 -3.73
C TYR A 644 11.19 35.80 -2.44
N LEU A 645 9.96 36.30 -2.33
CA LEU A 645 8.98 35.96 -1.32
C LEU A 645 7.74 35.43 -2.04
N ILE A 646 7.41 34.14 -1.85
CA ILE A 646 6.22 33.51 -2.46
C ILE A 646 5.28 33.06 -1.35
N TYR A 647 4.00 33.39 -1.49
CA TYR A 647 2.98 32.99 -0.53
C TYR A 647 2.37 31.63 -0.89
N THR A 648 2.32 30.73 0.08
CA THR A 648 1.64 29.44 -0.01
C THR A 648 0.39 29.42 0.87
N SER A 649 -0.52 28.49 0.61
CA SER A 649 -1.70 28.26 1.46
C SER A 649 -1.30 27.82 2.86
N GLY A 650 -2.09 28.21 3.87
CA GLY A 650 -1.76 27.95 5.27
C GLY A 650 -2.82 27.19 6.03
N SER A 651 -2.41 26.14 6.76
CA SER A 651 -3.21 25.37 7.73
C SER A 651 -4.00 26.19 8.76
N THR A 652 -3.66 27.48 8.98
CA THR A 652 -4.37 28.40 9.89
C THR A 652 -5.43 29.26 9.16
N GLY A 653 -5.62 29.04 7.86
CA GLY A 653 -6.47 29.85 6.98
C GLY A 653 -5.85 31.18 6.55
N ARG A 654 -4.60 31.47 6.92
CA ARG A 654 -3.84 32.63 6.44
C ARG A 654 -2.66 32.17 5.58
N PRO A 655 -2.42 32.79 4.41
CA PRO A 655 -1.30 32.41 3.56
C PRO A 655 0.05 32.74 4.22
N LYS A 656 1.07 31.95 3.90
CA LYS A 656 2.40 31.97 4.54
C LYS A 656 3.45 32.39 3.52
N GLY A 657 4.18 33.47 3.78
CA GLY A 657 5.24 33.94 2.88
C GLY A 657 6.54 33.17 3.06
N VAL A 658 6.98 32.40 2.06
CA VAL A 658 8.24 31.65 2.07
C VAL A 658 9.37 32.53 1.53
N ARG A 659 10.42 32.75 2.34
CA ARG A 659 11.56 33.61 1.98
C ARG A 659 12.70 32.79 1.37
N VAL A 660 12.92 32.89 0.06
CA VAL A 660 13.89 32.07 -0.66
C VAL A 660 15.15 32.86 -1.03
N PRO A 661 16.35 32.39 -0.64
CA PRO A 661 17.61 33.03 -1.00
C PRO A 661 18.06 32.69 -2.44
N HIS A 662 18.91 33.53 -3.01
CA HIS A 662 19.49 33.31 -4.34
C HIS A 662 20.19 31.94 -4.49
N ARG A 663 20.93 31.50 -3.47
CA ARG A 663 21.69 30.25 -3.50
C ARG A 663 20.86 29.03 -3.85
N GLY A 664 19.61 28.94 -3.39
CA GLY A 664 18.74 27.80 -3.64
C GLY A 664 18.42 27.64 -5.11
N VAL A 665 18.07 28.75 -5.77
CA VAL A 665 17.75 28.78 -7.19
C VAL A 665 18.99 28.52 -8.04
N VAL A 666 20.13 29.14 -7.69
CA VAL A 666 21.40 28.94 -8.42
C VAL A 666 21.87 27.49 -8.30
N ASN A 667 21.78 26.88 -7.11
CA ASN A 667 22.10 25.48 -6.89
C ASN A 667 21.24 24.57 -7.78
N LEU A 668 19.91 24.75 -7.75
CA LEU A 668 18.98 23.96 -8.55
C LEU A 668 19.25 24.10 -10.05
N VAL A 669 19.34 25.33 -10.58
CA VAL A 669 19.55 25.56 -12.01
C VAL A 669 20.90 24.99 -12.47
N THR A 670 21.94 25.12 -11.65
CA THR A 670 23.26 24.52 -11.95
C THR A 670 23.18 23.00 -12.05
N ASP A 671 22.39 22.37 -11.18
CA ASP A 671 22.16 20.94 -11.24
C ASP A 671 21.35 20.53 -12.47
N LEU A 672 20.34 21.31 -12.86
CA LEU A 672 19.52 21.06 -14.05
C LEU A 672 20.29 21.27 -15.37
N ALA A 673 21.23 22.20 -15.40
CA ALA A 673 22.18 22.37 -16.49
C ALA A 673 23.06 21.12 -16.68
N ARG A 674 23.31 20.34 -15.63
CA ARG A 674 24.01 19.05 -15.72
C ARG A 674 23.06 17.89 -16.02
N ARG A 675 21.91 17.85 -15.34
CA ARG A 675 20.90 16.77 -15.42
C ARG A 675 19.53 17.39 -15.14
N PRO A 676 18.66 17.55 -16.15
CA PRO A 676 18.63 16.76 -17.37
C PRO A 676 19.55 17.24 -18.49
N GLY A 677 20.27 18.36 -18.32
CA GLY A 677 21.20 18.88 -19.31
C GLY A 677 20.57 20.03 -20.11
N LEU A 678 20.21 21.12 -19.41
CA LEU A 678 19.75 22.35 -20.06
C LEU A 678 20.94 23.14 -20.64
N THR A 679 20.76 23.66 -21.85
CA THR A 679 21.79 24.32 -22.66
C THR A 679 21.27 25.63 -23.27
N SER A 680 22.11 26.32 -24.04
CA SER A 680 21.71 27.51 -24.81
C SER A 680 20.82 27.21 -26.01
N ALA A 681 20.68 25.94 -26.41
CA ALA A 681 19.76 25.53 -27.47
C ALA A 681 18.32 25.37 -26.98
N ASP A 682 18.11 25.36 -25.66
CA ASP A 682 16.80 25.11 -25.08
C ASP A 682 15.88 26.33 -25.13
N ARG A 683 14.62 26.07 -25.47
CA ARG A 683 13.54 27.05 -25.51
C ARG A 683 12.48 26.60 -24.53
N PHE A 684 12.42 27.26 -23.38
CA PHE A 684 11.59 26.87 -22.25
C PHE A 684 10.27 27.62 -22.30
N LEU A 685 9.15 26.90 -22.27
CA LEU A 685 7.82 27.50 -22.20
C LEU A 685 7.54 28.05 -20.79
N PHE A 686 7.32 29.36 -20.69
CA PHE A 686 6.83 30.02 -19.49
C PHE A 686 5.31 30.10 -19.53
N LEU A 687 4.64 29.17 -18.82
CA LEU A 687 3.19 29.05 -18.75
C LEU A 687 2.63 29.08 -17.33
N THR A 688 3.47 28.88 -16.32
CA THR A 688 3.00 28.81 -14.94
C THR A 688 2.73 30.20 -14.39
N SER A 689 1.70 30.34 -13.54
CA SER A 689 1.48 31.58 -12.80
C SER A 689 2.73 31.97 -12.01
N VAL A 690 3.10 33.25 -12.09
CA VAL A 690 4.30 33.78 -11.43
C VAL A 690 4.19 33.77 -9.90
N SER A 691 2.97 33.61 -9.37
CA SER A 691 2.72 33.41 -7.95
C SER A 691 3.12 32.02 -7.43
N PHE A 692 3.49 31.08 -8.32
CA PHE A 692 4.07 29.79 -7.96
C PHE A 692 5.58 29.77 -8.23
N ASP A 693 6.32 29.12 -7.34
CA ASP A 693 7.78 29.07 -7.38
C ASP A 693 8.34 28.35 -8.62
N ILE A 694 7.61 27.38 -9.17
CA ILE A 694 8.01 26.66 -10.39
C ILE A 694 8.07 27.57 -11.63
N ALA A 695 7.38 28.71 -11.66
CA ALA A 695 7.56 29.74 -12.69
C ALA A 695 8.98 30.33 -12.67
N GLY A 696 9.59 30.41 -11.48
CA GLY A 696 10.98 30.81 -11.33
C GLY A 696 11.93 29.91 -12.12
N LEU A 697 11.63 28.61 -12.24
CA LEU A 697 12.44 27.72 -13.07
C LEU A 697 12.28 28.03 -14.56
N GLU A 698 11.05 28.20 -15.03
CA GLU A 698 10.73 28.51 -16.44
C GLU A 698 11.41 29.79 -16.93
N ILE A 699 11.62 30.75 -16.03
CA ILE A 699 12.30 32.02 -16.32
C ILE A 699 13.81 31.90 -16.14
N PHE A 700 14.30 31.52 -14.96
CA PHE A 700 15.71 31.65 -14.63
C PHE A 700 16.57 30.52 -15.18
N ALA A 701 16.01 29.32 -15.42
CA ALA A 701 16.79 28.22 -16.00
C ALA A 701 17.34 28.58 -17.39
N PRO A 702 16.52 28.96 -18.40
CA PRO A 702 17.05 29.35 -19.70
C PRO A 702 17.94 30.60 -19.63
N LEU A 703 17.61 31.60 -18.81
CA LEU A 703 18.42 32.83 -18.70
C LEU A 703 19.83 32.60 -18.13
N LEU A 704 20.00 31.58 -17.27
CA LEU A 704 21.30 31.21 -16.71
C LEU A 704 22.09 30.28 -17.64
N THR A 705 21.42 29.48 -18.49
CA THR A 705 22.07 28.55 -19.43
C THR A 705 22.26 29.13 -20.84
N GLY A 706 21.77 30.34 -21.10
CA GLY A 706 21.84 31.00 -22.41
C GLY A 706 20.73 30.61 -23.38
N GLY A 707 19.69 29.94 -22.90
CA GLY A 707 18.50 29.55 -23.69
C GLY A 707 17.51 30.70 -23.87
N THR A 708 16.30 30.37 -24.33
CA THR A 708 15.23 31.34 -24.58
C THR A 708 13.99 31.04 -23.72
N VAL A 709 13.40 32.06 -23.11
CA VAL A 709 12.07 32.00 -22.48
C VAL A 709 11.01 32.27 -23.54
N VAL A 710 10.09 31.34 -23.76
CA VAL A 710 8.93 31.50 -24.66
C VAL A 710 7.70 31.73 -23.80
N VAL A 711 7.10 32.92 -23.89
CA VAL A 711 6.03 33.34 -22.97
C VAL A 711 4.66 32.94 -23.50
N ALA A 712 3.90 32.17 -22.71
CA ALA A 712 2.50 31.87 -22.97
C ALA A 712 1.60 32.94 -22.36
N ALA A 713 1.02 33.81 -23.20
CA ALA A 713 0.07 34.83 -22.76
C ALA A 713 -1.12 34.20 -21.98
N ASP A 714 -1.67 34.92 -21.01
CA ASP A 714 -2.71 34.43 -20.10
C ASP A 714 -3.96 33.91 -20.85
N SER A 715 -4.31 34.53 -21.98
CA SER A 715 -5.40 34.09 -22.88
C SER A 715 -5.20 32.72 -23.53
N SER A 716 -3.99 32.16 -23.46
CA SER A 716 -3.61 30.90 -24.08
C SER A 716 -3.57 29.75 -23.07
N VAL A 717 -3.33 30.03 -21.79
CA VAL A 717 -3.04 29.03 -20.73
C VAL A 717 -4.18 28.03 -20.54
N HIS A 718 -5.43 28.45 -20.75
CA HIS A 718 -6.61 27.60 -20.56
C HIS A 718 -7.12 26.97 -21.88
N ALA A 719 -6.42 27.18 -22.99
CA ALA A 719 -6.79 26.66 -24.31
C ALA A 719 -5.70 25.75 -24.86
N ALA A 720 -5.89 24.43 -24.73
CA ALA A 720 -4.91 23.43 -25.14
C ALA A 720 -4.45 23.61 -26.60
N ASP A 721 -5.37 23.93 -27.53
CA ASP A 721 -5.03 24.21 -28.93
C ASP A 721 -4.07 25.39 -29.10
N ARG A 722 -4.25 26.46 -28.33
CA ARG A 722 -3.39 27.65 -28.40
C ARG A 722 -2.01 27.35 -27.83
N LEU A 723 -1.93 26.58 -26.74
CA LEU A 723 -0.64 26.14 -26.19
C LEU A 723 0.09 25.22 -27.15
N ARG A 724 -0.59 24.28 -27.80
CA ARG A 724 0.01 23.42 -28.85
C ARG A 724 0.60 24.25 -29.99
N ALA A 725 -0.17 25.20 -30.52
CA ALA A 725 0.28 26.09 -31.58
C ALA A 725 1.51 26.92 -31.14
N LEU A 726 1.53 27.40 -29.89
CA LEU A 726 2.67 28.13 -29.35
C LEU A 726 3.91 27.25 -29.17
N ILE A 727 3.75 26.00 -28.73
CA ILE A 727 4.86 25.03 -28.60
C ILE A 727 5.51 24.81 -29.97
N GLU A 728 4.70 24.60 -31.00
CA GLU A 728 5.16 24.36 -32.38
C GLU A 728 5.80 25.62 -32.99
N GLN A 729 5.06 26.74 -33.03
CA GLN A 729 5.54 28.00 -33.62
C GLN A 729 6.72 28.60 -32.87
N GLY A 730 6.72 28.44 -31.55
CA GLY A 730 7.77 28.92 -30.66
C GLY A 730 9.01 28.03 -30.65
N GLY A 731 8.98 26.85 -31.30
CA GLY A 731 10.08 25.89 -31.30
C GLY A 731 10.46 25.42 -29.89
N VAL A 732 9.48 25.24 -29.01
CA VAL A 732 9.69 24.91 -27.60
C VAL A 732 10.35 23.54 -27.47
N THR A 733 11.45 23.46 -26.71
CA THR A 733 12.16 22.20 -26.46
C THR A 733 11.83 21.61 -25.09
N THR A 734 11.46 22.45 -24.13
CA THR A 734 11.17 22.04 -22.75
C THR A 734 9.85 22.64 -22.26
N VAL A 735 8.97 21.78 -21.77
CA VAL A 735 7.72 22.15 -21.10
C VAL A 735 7.75 21.64 -19.67
N GLN A 736 7.38 22.48 -18.72
CA GLN A 736 7.12 22.09 -17.33
C GLN A 736 5.64 22.27 -17.03
N ALA A 737 4.96 21.25 -16.49
CA ALA A 737 3.56 21.37 -16.09
C ALA A 737 3.16 20.25 -15.12
N PRO A 738 2.10 20.44 -14.31
CA PRO A 738 1.54 19.36 -13.50
C PRO A 738 0.87 18.28 -14.39
N PRO A 739 0.77 17.03 -13.90
CA PRO A 739 0.10 15.93 -14.58
C PRO A 739 -1.26 16.27 -15.21
N SER A 740 -2.14 16.94 -14.47
CA SER A 740 -3.46 17.38 -14.97
C SER A 740 -3.39 18.27 -16.22
N VAL A 741 -2.42 19.18 -16.30
CA VAL A 741 -2.21 20.05 -17.47
C VAL A 741 -1.57 19.25 -18.61
N LEU A 742 -0.61 18.38 -18.30
CA LEU A 742 0.02 17.51 -19.30
C LEU A 742 -0.99 16.56 -19.96
N GLU A 743 -1.94 16.03 -19.20
CA GLU A 743 -2.99 15.17 -19.71
C GLU A 743 -3.91 15.90 -20.69
N ALA A 744 -4.26 17.15 -20.41
CA ALA A 744 -5.05 18.00 -21.31
C ALA A 744 -4.29 18.37 -22.59
N LEU A 745 -2.97 18.58 -22.50
CA LEU A 745 -2.12 18.92 -23.64
C LEU A 745 -1.80 17.73 -24.54
N LEU A 746 -1.71 16.53 -23.96
CA LEU A 746 -1.21 15.32 -24.59
C LEU A 746 -1.84 14.99 -25.95
N PRO A 747 -3.18 15.08 -26.16
CA PRO A 747 -3.76 14.92 -27.48
C PRO A 747 -3.20 16.00 -28.44
N GLY A 748 -2.40 15.63 -29.44
CA GLY A 748 -1.86 16.59 -30.40
C GLY A 748 -0.64 17.40 -29.92
N LEU A 749 0.04 16.98 -28.84
CA LEU A 749 1.40 17.47 -28.59
C LEU A 749 2.26 17.31 -29.86
N PRO A 750 3.00 18.34 -30.29
CA PRO A 750 3.77 18.28 -31.52
C PRO A 750 4.92 17.28 -31.41
N ASP A 751 5.19 16.57 -32.50
CA ASP A 751 6.34 15.69 -32.61
C ASP A 751 7.64 16.51 -32.55
N GLY A 752 8.64 16.02 -31.81
CA GLY A 752 9.93 16.71 -31.65
C GLY A 752 10.06 17.57 -30.38
N LEU A 753 9.05 17.59 -29.50
CA LEU A 753 9.23 18.14 -28.15
C LEU A 753 10.28 17.31 -27.38
N GLY A 754 11.41 17.94 -27.06
CA GLY A 754 12.55 17.27 -26.48
C GLY A 754 12.29 16.76 -25.06
N ARG A 755 11.72 17.60 -24.20
CA ARG A 755 11.60 17.31 -22.76
C ARG A 755 10.29 17.80 -22.14
N VAL A 756 9.70 16.94 -21.33
CA VAL A 756 8.62 17.27 -20.41
C VAL A 756 9.08 17.08 -18.97
N ILE A 757 8.89 18.10 -18.14
CA ILE A 757 9.09 18.06 -16.69
C ILE A 757 7.70 18.09 -16.04
N SER A 758 7.34 16.97 -15.40
CA SER A 758 6.13 16.84 -14.60
C SER A 758 6.46 17.09 -13.13
N GLY A 759 5.65 17.88 -12.44
CA GLY A 759 5.81 18.11 -11.01
C GLY A 759 4.63 18.84 -10.41
N GLY A 760 4.55 18.89 -9.09
CA GLY A 760 3.45 19.56 -8.37
C GLY A 760 2.25 18.66 -8.08
N GLU A 761 2.13 17.49 -8.71
CA GLU A 761 1.16 16.41 -8.39
C GLU A 761 1.82 15.03 -8.58
N PRO A 762 1.31 13.95 -7.96
CA PRO A 762 1.74 12.60 -8.30
C PRO A 762 1.51 12.31 -9.79
N LEU A 763 2.54 11.87 -10.50
CA LEU A 763 2.46 11.52 -11.92
C LEU A 763 1.84 10.13 -12.11
N PRO A 764 0.67 9.99 -12.77
CA PRO A 764 0.09 8.67 -13.02
C PRO A 764 0.93 7.86 -14.01
N ALA A 765 1.10 6.55 -13.75
CA ALA A 765 1.89 5.66 -14.61
C ALA A 765 1.39 5.65 -16.07
N ARG A 766 0.07 5.56 -16.26
CA ARG A 766 -0.57 5.59 -17.59
C ARG A 766 -0.29 6.89 -18.35
N LEU A 767 -0.29 8.03 -17.66
CA LEU A 767 0.05 9.31 -18.29
C LEU A 767 1.52 9.36 -18.69
N ALA A 768 2.40 8.89 -17.81
CA ALA A 768 3.84 8.85 -18.06
C ALA A 768 4.20 7.98 -19.28
N GLU A 769 3.56 6.81 -19.43
CA GLU A 769 3.74 5.93 -20.59
C GLU A 769 3.31 6.60 -21.89
N ARG A 770 2.14 7.26 -21.89
CA ARG A 770 1.66 7.99 -23.07
C ARG A 770 2.57 9.15 -23.46
N LEU A 771 3.11 9.87 -22.46
CA LEU A 771 4.09 10.94 -22.70
C LEU A 771 5.41 10.41 -23.27
N LEU A 772 5.93 9.29 -22.74
CA LEU A 772 7.13 8.63 -23.26
C LEU A 772 7.00 8.20 -24.74
N GLY A 773 5.78 7.90 -25.18
CA GLY A 773 5.49 7.59 -26.59
C GLY A 773 5.45 8.82 -27.52
N ARG A 774 5.52 10.05 -26.98
CA ARG A 774 5.38 11.29 -27.75
C ARG A 774 6.52 12.29 -27.62
N VAL A 775 7.24 12.28 -26.50
CA VAL A 775 8.30 13.25 -26.21
C VAL A 775 9.64 12.55 -25.98
N GLY A 776 10.75 13.26 -26.20
CA GLY A 776 12.08 12.66 -26.09
C GLY A 776 12.41 12.18 -24.66
N GLU A 777 12.05 12.97 -23.66
CA GLU A 777 12.28 12.65 -22.25
C GLU A 777 11.14 13.12 -21.35
N VAL A 778 10.74 12.28 -20.40
CA VAL A 778 9.83 12.64 -19.32
C VAL A 778 10.58 12.58 -17.99
N TRP A 779 10.49 13.66 -17.24
CA TRP A 779 11.09 13.78 -15.92
C TRP A 779 9.99 14.05 -14.89
N ASN A 780 10.01 13.31 -13.78
CA ASN A 780 9.14 13.53 -12.64
C ASN A 780 9.95 14.23 -11.53
N PHE A 781 9.53 15.43 -11.16
CA PHE A 781 10.21 16.30 -10.21
C PHE A 781 9.34 16.50 -8.97
N TYR A 782 9.99 16.66 -7.84
CA TYR A 782 9.34 16.82 -6.55
C TYR A 782 10.08 17.84 -5.70
N GLY A 783 9.35 18.72 -5.04
CA GLY A 783 9.87 19.70 -4.11
C GLY A 783 8.74 20.55 -3.54
N PRO A 784 8.75 20.85 -2.24
CA PRO A 784 7.95 21.92 -1.67
C PRO A 784 8.64 23.29 -1.84
N THR A 785 7.87 24.37 -1.77
CA THR A 785 8.38 25.74 -1.90
C THR A 785 9.43 26.09 -0.85
N GLU A 786 9.31 25.53 0.35
CA GLU A 786 10.26 25.72 1.45
C GLU A 786 11.67 25.16 1.18
N THR A 787 11.83 24.37 0.12
CA THR A 787 13.13 23.82 -0.30
C THR A 787 13.50 24.21 -1.73
N THR A 788 12.99 25.36 -2.17
CA THR A 788 13.28 26.02 -3.45
C THR A 788 12.92 25.18 -4.66
N ILE A 789 11.65 25.24 -5.06
CA ILE A 789 11.11 24.67 -6.30
C ILE A 789 11.17 23.13 -6.34
N TRP A 790 12.34 22.55 -6.61
CA TRP A 790 12.53 21.11 -6.77
C TRP A 790 13.71 20.61 -5.96
N SER A 791 13.50 19.50 -5.24
CA SER A 791 14.48 18.89 -4.33
C SER A 791 14.82 17.46 -4.70
N CYS A 792 13.96 16.77 -5.44
CA CYS A 792 14.18 15.44 -5.97
C CYS A 792 13.81 15.39 -7.46
N ARG A 793 14.49 14.51 -8.21
CA ARG A 793 14.19 14.27 -9.62
C ARG A 793 14.30 12.80 -10.01
N SER A 794 13.51 12.42 -10.99
CA SER A 794 13.42 11.08 -11.53
C SER A 794 13.27 11.13 -13.05
N ARG A 795 14.12 10.45 -13.80
CA ARG A 795 13.86 10.19 -15.22
C ARG A 795 12.88 9.03 -15.30
N VAL A 796 11.73 9.24 -15.94
CA VAL A 796 10.75 8.17 -16.16
C VAL A 796 11.36 7.17 -17.15
N ARG A 797 11.25 5.88 -16.83
CA ARG A 797 11.68 4.78 -17.70
C ARG A 797 10.51 3.81 -17.88
N PRO A 798 10.32 3.24 -19.09
CA PRO A 798 9.32 2.20 -19.32
C PRO A 798 9.48 1.06 -18.30
N GLY A 799 8.37 0.61 -17.70
CA GLY A 799 8.33 -0.54 -16.79
C GLY A 799 8.97 -0.35 -15.40
N ALA A 800 9.57 0.81 -15.09
CA ALA A 800 10.31 1.03 -13.84
C ALA A 800 9.47 1.61 -12.67
N GLY A 801 8.15 1.73 -12.84
CA GLY A 801 7.27 2.43 -11.91
C GLY A 801 7.52 3.95 -11.85
N ILE A 802 6.61 4.67 -11.17
CA ILE A 802 6.75 6.11 -10.95
C ILE A 802 7.35 6.36 -9.57
N SER A 803 8.37 7.21 -9.54
CA SER A 803 9.12 7.59 -8.35
C SER A 803 9.44 9.07 -8.41
N ILE A 804 9.56 9.73 -7.24
CA ILE A 804 10.06 11.10 -7.13
C ILE A 804 11.60 11.17 -7.21
N GLY A 805 12.25 10.00 -7.22
CA GLY A 805 13.64 9.79 -7.60
C GLY A 805 14.63 10.07 -6.50
N THR A 806 15.75 10.69 -6.84
CA THR A 806 16.85 10.99 -5.91
C THR A 806 16.99 12.49 -5.71
N PRO A 807 17.63 12.94 -4.61
CA PRO A 807 17.79 14.36 -4.34
C PRO A 807 18.60 15.08 -5.42
N VAL A 808 18.36 16.38 -5.57
CA VAL A 808 19.20 17.27 -6.38
C VAL A 808 20.52 17.56 -5.68
N ALA A 809 21.45 18.21 -6.40
CA ALA A 809 22.73 18.58 -5.81
C ALA A 809 22.57 19.37 -4.49
N ASN A 810 23.48 19.11 -3.55
CA ASN A 810 23.52 19.76 -2.23
C ASN A 810 22.19 19.68 -1.46
N THR A 811 21.45 18.58 -1.65
CA THR A 811 20.20 18.29 -0.96
C THR A 811 20.27 16.90 -0.34
N GLU A 812 20.02 16.83 0.96
CA GLU A 812 19.86 15.57 1.69
C GLU A 812 18.37 15.28 1.91
N ALA A 813 17.94 14.04 1.68
CA ALA A 813 16.55 13.63 1.84
C ALA A 813 16.44 12.46 2.83
N TYR A 814 16.08 12.77 4.07
CA TYR A 814 15.92 11.78 5.13
C TYR A 814 14.49 11.24 5.13
N VAL A 815 14.34 9.93 5.28
CA VAL A 815 13.04 9.28 5.54
C VAL A 815 13.04 8.90 7.02
N LEU A 816 12.25 9.61 7.82
CA LEU A 816 12.25 9.49 9.27
C LEU A 816 10.90 9.04 9.80
N ASP A 817 10.89 8.26 10.87
CA ASP A 817 9.68 7.96 11.63
C ASP A 817 9.19 9.18 12.45
N GLU A 818 8.05 9.04 13.11
CA GLU A 818 7.43 10.11 13.92
C GLU A 818 8.32 10.62 15.07
N HIS A 819 9.33 9.84 15.45
CA HIS A 819 10.31 10.18 16.48
C HIS A 819 11.62 10.73 15.90
N GLY A 820 11.66 10.98 14.59
CA GLY A 820 12.82 11.54 13.89
C GLY A 820 13.96 10.55 13.67
N ARG A 821 13.73 9.23 13.72
CA ARG A 821 14.76 8.21 13.46
C ARG A 821 14.65 7.68 12.03
N PRO A 822 15.77 7.26 11.40
CA PRO A 822 15.73 6.76 10.03
C PRO A 822 14.86 5.52 9.89
N ALA A 823 13.99 5.51 8.88
CA ALA A 823 13.28 4.33 8.44
C ALA A 823 14.24 3.32 7.76
N PRO A 824 13.97 2.00 7.84
CA PRO A 824 14.74 1.00 7.10
C PRO A 824 14.55 1.15 5.58
N VAL A 825 15.43 0.53 4.79
CA VAL A 825 15.24 0.45 3.34
C VAL A 825 13.94 -0.28 3.02
N GLY A 826 13.07 0.34 2.22
CA GLY A 826 11.72 -0.13 1.90
C GLY A 826 10.64 0.32 2.90
N GLY A 827 11.03 0.76 4.11
CA GLY A 827 10.12 1.21 5.14
C GLY A 827 9.49 2.57 4.86
N VAL A 828 8.30 2.78 5.40
CA VAL A 828 7.54 4.02 5.29
C VAL A 828 7.95 5.02 6.38
N GLY A 829 8.11 6.29 6.00
CA GLY A 829 8.34 7.39 6.94
C GLY A 829 8.02 8.74 6.32
N GLU A 830 8.14 9.80 7.11
CA GLU A 830 8.00 11.18 6.66
C GLU A 830 9.29 11.67 6.00
N LEU A 831 9.16 12.42 4.91
CA LEU A 831 10.28 13.02 4.20
C LEU A 831 10.76 14.32 4.88
N PHE A 832 12.05 14.39 5.15
CA PHE A 832 12.75 15.60 5.60
C PHE A 832 13.81 15.99 4.57
N LEU A 833 13.87 17.26 4.23
CA LEU A 833 14.79 17.78 3.22
C LEU A 833 15.76 18.77 3.87
N ALA A 834 17.05 18.60 3.66
CA ALA A 834 18.08 19.50 4.13
C ALA A 834 18.92 20.04 2.97
N GLY A 835 19.82 20.96 3.28
CA GLY A 835 20.83 21.41 2.33
C GLY A 835 20.61 22.81 1.76
N ASP A 836 21.24 23.07 0.62
CA ASP A 836 21.31 24.42 0.03
C ASP A 836 20.02 24.85 -0.69
N GLY A 837 19.08 23.92 -0.87
CA GLY A 837 17.72 24.24 -1.32
C GLY A 837 16.85 24.90 -0.25
N LEU A 838 17.23 24.84 1.04
CA LEU A 838 16.38 25.37 2.11
C LEU A 838 16.13 26.88 1.99
N ALA A 839 14.84 27.25 2.05
CA ALA A 839 14.39 28.60 2.30
C ALA A 839 14.96 29.14 3.62
N ARG A 840 14.96 30.47 3.77
CA ARG A 840 15.38 31.12 4.99
C ARG A 840 14.44 30.73 6.14
N ASP A 841 13.15 30.93 5.95
CA ASP A 841 12.06 30.73 6.93
C ASP A 841 10.69 31.14 6.31
N TYR A 842 9.65 31.17 7.16
CA TYR A 842 8.40 31.87 6.87
C TYR A 842 8.45 33.32 7.37
N HIS A 843 8.05 34.26 6.52
CA HIS A 843 7.97 35.69 6.82
C HIS A 843 7.07 35.96 8.04
N ASP A 844 7.59 36.76 8.97
CA ASP A 844 6.95 37.16 10.22
C ASP A 844 6.25 36.02 10.99
N SER A 845 6.80 34.80 10.90
CA SER A 845 6.19 33.59 11.46
C SER A 845 7.24 32.70 12.16
N PRO A 846 7.90 33.19 13.23
CA PRO A 846 8.99 32.46 13.89
C PRO A 846 8.54 31.15 14.53
N GLY A 847 7.34 31.10 15.13
CA GLY A 847 6.79 29.87 15.73
C GLY A 847 6.54 28.77 14.71
N LEU A 848 5.92 29.11 13.57
CA LEU A 848 5.71 28.18 12.47
C LEU A 848 7.05 27.73 11.87
N THR A 849 7.98 28.66 11.69
CA THR A 849 9.34 28.38 11.20
C THR A 849 10.03 27.35 12.10
N ALA A 850 10.04 27.56 13.41
CA ALA A 850 10.66 26.64 14.36
C ALA A 850 9.99 25.25 14.37
N SER A 851 8.70 25.15 14.04
CA SER A 851 7.98 23.86 13.97
C SER A 851 8.25 23.07 12.69
N ARG A 852 8.76 23.72 11.63
CA ARG A 852 8.96 23.10 10.30
C ARG A 852 10.42 23.03 9.85
N PHE A 853 11.23 24.04 10.18
CA PHE A 853 12.67 24.09 9.92
C PHE A 853 13.42 23.65 11.18
N LEU A 854 13.54 22.34 11.35
CA LEU A 854 14.13 21.70 12.53
C LEU A 854 15.66 21.67 12.43
N PRO A 855 16.38 21.54 13.55
CA PRO A 855 17.79 21.18 13.53
C PRO A 855 18.01 19.86 12.80
N ASP A 856 19.07 19.77 12.00
CA ASP A 856 19.46 18.53 11.32
C ASP A 856 20.52 17.78 12.14
N PRO A 857 20.15 16.69 12.85
CA PRO A 857 21.10 15.90 13.63
C PRO A 857 21.94 14.95 12.76
N TYR A 858 21.57 14.78 11.49
CA TYR A 858 22.20 13.84 10.56
C TYR A 858 23.01 14.55 9.48
N GLY A 859 22.98 15.87 9.43
CA GLY A 859 23.68 16.66 8.43
C GLY A 859 25.19 16.58 8.55
N PRO A 860 25.94 16.89 7.47
CA PRO A 860 27.40 17.01 7.52
C PRO A 860 27.83 18.36 8.13
N ARG A 861 26.91 19.33 8.21
CA ARG A 861 27.16 20.69 8.68
C ARG A 861 26.73 20.86 10.15
N PRO A 862 27.63 21.20 11.08
CA PRO A 862 27.25 21.58 12.44
C PRO A 862 26.26 22.75 12.41
N GLY A 863 25.13 22.61 13.12
CA GLY A 863 24.07 23.63 13.13
C GLY A 863 23.23 23.69 11.84
N GLY A 864 23.31 22.67 10.98
CA GLY A 864 22.42 22.51 9.83
C GLY A 864 20.94 22.45 10.23
N ARG A 865 20.07 22.71 9.27
CA ARG A 865 18.61 22.61 9.41
C ARG A 865 18.06 21.62 8.39
N MET A 866 16.90 21.05 8.69
CA MET A 866 16.09 20.25 7.77
C MET A 866 14.64 20.73 7.82
N TYR A 867 13.94 20.65 6.69
CA TYR A 867 12.54 20.99 6.54
C TYR A 867 11.67 19.74 6.62
N ARG A 868 10.67 19.77 7.52
CA ARG A 868 9.67 18.72 7.73
C ARG A 868 8.51 18.88 6.73
N THR A 869 8.46 18.01 5.71
CA THR A 869 7.56 18.20 4.55
C THR A 869 6.08 17.86 4.81
N GLY A 870 5.81 16.95 5.74
CA GLY A 870 4.48 16.33 5.92
C GLY A 870 4.16 15.24 4.89
N ASP A 871 5.09 14.90 3.99
CA ASP A 871 4.88 13.91 2.93
C ASP A 871 5.39 12.52 3.36
N LEU A 872 4.55 11.50 3.20
CA LEU A 872 4.90 10.11 3.45
C LEU A 872 5.58 9.51 2.22
N VAL A 873 6.73 8.90 2.45
CA VAL A 873 7.54 8.27 1.40
C VAL A 873 8.12 6.95 1.89
N ARG A 874 8.57 6.13 0.96
CA ARG A 874 9.56 5.08 1.24
C ARG A 874 10.75 5.24 0.33
N ARG A 875 11.92 4.77 0.79
CA ARG A 875 13.12 4.71 -0.02
C ARG A 875 13.41 3.27 -0.41
N ARG A 876 13.43 2.99 -1.72
CA ARG A 876 13.71 1.66 -2.27
C ARG A 876 15.19 1.27 -2.09
N SER A 877 15.49 0.00 -2.35
CA SER A 877 16.85 -0.56 -2.36
C SER A 877 17.79 0.10 -3.38
N ASP A 878 17.27 0.68 -4.46
CA ASP A 878 18.04 1.45 -5.44
C ASP A 878 18.27 2.92 -5.02
N GLY A 879 17.77 3.31 -3.85
CA GLY A 879 17.89 4.66 -3.30
C GLY A 879 16.86 5.65 -3.81
N ARG A 880 15.97 5.26 -4.74
CA ARG A 880 14.89 6.14 -5.22
C ARG A 880 13.77 6.24 -4.19
N LEU A 881 13.18 7.43 -4.10
CA LEU A 881 12.06 7.74 -3.22
C LEU A 881 10.73 7.53 -3.95
N GLU A 882 9.78 6.89 -3.28
CA GLU A 882 8.39 6.75 -3.74
C GLU A 882 7.48 7.55 -2.83
N PHE A 883 6.60 8.35 -3.42
CA PHE A 883 5.61 9.15 -2.70
C PHE A 883 4.37 8.29 -2.41
N LEU A 884 3.95 8.24 -1.15
CA LEU A 884 2.84 7.40 -0.69
C LEU A 884 1.62 8.22 -0.25
N GLY A 885 1.80 9.51 0.02
CA GLY A 885 0.71 10.39 0.46
C GLY A 885 1.21 11.47 1.40
N ARG A 886 0.30 12.01 2.22
CA ARG A 886 0.59 13.03 3.22
C ARG A 886 0.12 12.58 4.60
N VAL A 887 0.80 13.08 5.62
CA VAL A 887 0.40 12.91 7.03
C VAL A 887 -0.77 13.85 7.38
N ASP A 888 -0.89 14.97 6.68
CA ASP A 888 -1.92 15.98 6.88
C ASP A 888 -2.95 16.01 5.73
N ASP A 889 -4.05 16.75 5.93
CA ASP A 889 -5.16 16.89 4.97
C ASP A 889 -4.81 17.74 3.73
N GLN A 890 -3.55 18.15 3.57
CA GLN A 890 -3.15 18.98 2.43
C GLN A 890 -3.26 18.22 1.12
N VAL A 891 -3.66 18.92 0.07
CA VAL A 891 -3.87 18.33 -1.24
C VAL A 891 -3.24 19.18 -2.34
N LYS A 892 -2.94 18.55 -3.47
CA LYS A 892 -2.46 19.20 -4.68
C LYS A 892 -3.55 19.12 -5.74
N ILE A 893 -4.12 20.27 -6.11
CA ILE A 893 -5.19 20.39 -7.10
C ILE A 893 -4.69 21.24 -8.25
N ARG A 894 -4.58 20.64 -9.44
CA ARG A 894 -4.06 21.29 -10.66
C ARG A 894 -2.66 21.88 -10.47
N GLY A 895 -1.81 21.17 -9.73
CA GLY A 895 -0.46 21.59 -9.35
C GLY A 895 -0.40 22.65 -8.24
N VAL A 896 -1.54 23.10 -7.72
CA VAL A 896 -1.62 24.09 -6.64
C VAL A 896 -1.73 23.38 -5.30
N ARG A 897 -0.88 23.76 -4.34
CA ARG A 897 -0.96 23.29 -2.95
C ARG A 897 -2.15 23.97 -2.28
N VAL A 898 -3.16 23.20 -1.91
CA VAL A 898 -4.36 23.67 -1.24
C VAL A 898 -4.45 23.05 0.14
N GLU A 899 -4.67 23.90 1.13
CA GLU A 899 -5.05 23.54 2.48
C GLU A 899 -6.58 23.60 2.56
N PRO A 900 -7.30 22.47 2.70
CA PRO A 900 -8.75 22.49 2.84
C PRO A 900 -9.21 23.45 3.95
N GLY A 901 -8.44 23.55 5.05
CA GLY A 901 -8.67 24.51 6.12
C GLY A 901 -8.73 25.99 5.71
N GLU A 902 -7.98 26.44 4.69
CA GLU A 902 -8.08 27.82 4.18
C GLU A 902 -9.40 28.06 3.44
N VAL A 903 -9.87 27.04 2.71
CA VAL A 903 -11.17 27.08 2.05
C VAL A 903 -12.31 26.99 3.07
N GLU A 904 -12.18 26.13 4.08
CA GLU A 904 -13.11 26.00 5.21
C GLU A 904 -13.25 27.31 5.99
N ALA A 905 -12.13 27.99 6.31
CA ALA A 905 -12.15 29.28 6.98
C ALA A 905 -12.82 30.38 6.13
N ALA A 906 -12.56 30.39 4.81
CA ALA A 906 -13.21 31.33 3.91
C ALA A 906 -14.71 31.06 3.78
N LEU A 907 -15.14 29.79 3.73
CA LEU A 907 -16.54 29.38 3.76
C LEU A 907 -17.22 29.81 5.07
N ALA A 908 -16.59 29.54 6.21
CA ALA A 908 -17.09 29.90 7.53
C ALA A 908 -17.22 31.41 7.75
N SER A 909 -16.52 32.24 6.97
CA SER A 909 -16.66 33.70 7.00
C SER A 909 -17.93 34.22 6.30
N HIS A 910 -18.70 33.36 5.63
CA HIS A 910 -19.96 33.74 5.01
C HIS A 910 -21.05 33.90 6.10
N PRO A 911 -21.85 35.00 6.12
CA PRO A 911 -22.79 35.29 7.21
C PRO A 911 -23.85 34.21 7.48
N ARG A 912 -24.12 33.34 6.49
CA ARG A 912 -25.08 32.24 6.55
C ARG A 912 -24.46 30.85 6.75
N VAL A 913 -23.15 30.75 6.92
CA VAL A 913 -22.48 29.46 7.15
C VAL A 913 -22.16 29.32 8.62
N ARG A 914 -22.72 28.30 9.28
CA ARG A 914 -22.47 28.02 10.70
C ARG A 914 -21.23 27.15 10.89
N ARG A 915 -21.05 26.17 10.01
CA ARG A 915 -19.89 25.26 9.94
C ARG A 915 -19.57 24.96 8.48
N ALA A 916 -18.30 24.71 8.20
CA ALA A 916 -17.84 24.33 6.88
C ALA A 916 -16.80 23.21 6.98
N ALA A 917 -16.82 22.29 6.03
CA ALA A 917 -15.73 21.34 5.78
C ALA A 917 -15.42 21.30 4.28
N VAL A 918 -14.20 20.94 3.93
CA VAL A 918 -13.80 20.76 2.53
C VAL A 918 -13.09 19.42 2.37
N ALA A 919 -13.49 18.67 1.35
CA ALA A 919 -12.87 17.38 1.01
C ALA A 919 -12.52 17.34 -0.48
N VAL A 920 -11.50 16.55 -0.82
CA VAL A 920 -11.22 16.19 -2.22
C VAL A 920 -12.01 14.94 -2.57
N ARG A 921 -12.77 15.04 -3.66
CA ARG A 921 -13.66 13.99 -4.15
C ARG A 921 -13.27 13.65 -5.59
N ALA A 922 -13.05 12.37 -5.87
CA ALA A 922 -12.74 11.89 -7.23
C ALA A 922 -13.97 11.96 -8.16
N ASP A 923 -15.15 11.83 -7.56
CA ASP A 923 -16.50 11.83 -8.14
C ASP A 923 -17.14 13.22 -8.21
N ALA A 924 -16.36 14.30 -8.04
CA ALA A 924 -16.90 15.64 -8.23
C ALA A 924 -17.34 15.83 -9.71
N PRO A 925 -18.35 16.69 -10.00
CA PRO A 925 -18.96 16.80 -11.34
C PRO A 925 -18.01 17.13 -12.50
N SER A 926 -16.80 17.61 -12.21
CA SER A 926 -15.76 17.97 -13.18
C SER A 926 -14.49 17.09 -13.08
N GLY A 927 -14.58 15.90 -12.48
CA GLY A 927 -13.45 15.05 -12.11
C GLY A 927 -12.83 15.42 -10.76
N PRO A 928 -11.70 14.80 -10.34
CA PRO A 928 -11.11 14.97 -9.02
C PRO A 928 -10.92 16.44 -8.63
N GLY A 929 -11.58 16.87 -7.55
CA GLY A 929 -11.63 18.27 -7.16
C GLY A 929 -12.15 18.51 -5.74
N LEU A 930 -12.13 19.78 -5.30
CA LEU A 930 -12.60 20.19 -3.99
C LEU A 930 -14.14 20.27 -3.96
N VAL A 931 -14.76 19.72 -2.92
CA VAL A 931 -16.20 19.87 -2.62
C VAL A 931 -16.32 20.56 -1.26
N GLY A 932 -17.12 21.63 -1.20
CA GLY A 932 -17.37 22.39 0.02
C GLY A 932 -18.69 21.98 0.68
N TYR A 933 -18.63 21.52 1.91
CA TYR A 933 -19.80 21.14 2.71
C TYR A 933 -20.10 22.24 3.72
N VAL A 934 -21.35 22.68 3.82
CA VAL A 934 -21.76 23.75 4.73
C VAL A 934 -23.01 23.40 5.51
N ASP A 935 -23.04 23.82 6.78
CA ASP A 935 -24.28 23.99 7.54
C ASP A 935 -24.80 25.41 7.24
N TRP A 936 -25.89 25.48 6.47
CA TRP A 936 -26.44 26.70 5.92
C TRP A 936 -27.63 27.22 6.73
N ASP A 937 -27.55 28.48 7.16
CA ASP A 937 -28.59 29.20 7.89
C ASP A 937 -29.57 29.90 6.93
N GLY A 938 -30.53 29.15 6.39
CA GLY A 938 -31.61 29.63 5.52
C GLY A 938 -32.52 28.51 5.02
N ASP A 939 -33.72 28.86 4.54
CA ASP A 939 -34.66 27.90 3.92
C ASP A 939 -34.42 27.87 2.40
N PRO A 940 -33.89 26.76 1.82
CA PRO A 940 -33.58 26.64 0.40
C PRO A 940 -34.78 26.88 -0.55
N GLY A 941 -36.01 26.97 -0.02
CA GLY A 941 -37.24 27.24 -0.77
C GLY A 941 -37.72 28.70 -0.78
N SER A 942 -37.07 29.63 -0.07
CA SER A 942 -37.50 31.03 -0.03
C SER A 942 -36.88 31.87 -1.16
N ALA A 943 -37.63 32.84 -1.71
CA ALA A 943 -37.25 33.59 -2.92
C ALA A 943 -35.95 34.42 -2.82
N GLY A 944 -35.38 34.59 -1.62
CA GLY A 944 -34.07 35.22 -1.39
C GLY A 944 -32.91 34.24 -1.16
N ASP A 945 -33.18 32.93 -1.07
CA ASP A 945 -32.26 31.88 -0.62
C ASP A 945 -32.09 30.74 -1.64
N ALA A 946 -32.60 30.93 -2.87
CA ALA A 946 -32.76 29.87 -3.87
C ALA A 946 -31.45 29.32 -4.49
N ASP A 947 -30.28 29.89 -4.18
CA ASP A 947 -28.97 29.40 -4.67
C ASP A 947 -27.83 29.56 -3.65
N PRO A 948 -27.77 28.68 -2.62
CA PRO A 948 -26.65 28.66 -1.67
C PRO A 948 -25.29 28.44 -2.35
N ALA A 949 -25.23 27.57 -3.36
CA ALA A 949 -24.01 27.24 -4.07
C ALA A 949 -23.45 28.45 -4.85
N GLY A 950 -24.30 29.20 -5.55
CA GLY A 950 -23.93 30.44 -6.23
C GLY A 950 -23.46 31.53 -5.26
N SER A 951 -24.15 31.69 -4.12
CA SER A 951 -23.77 32.64 -3.06
C SER A 951 -22.38 32.32 -2.47
N LEU A 952 -22.16 31.06 -2.09
CA LEU A 952 -20.88 30.59 -1.55
C LEU A 952 -19.75 30.75 -2.58
N ARG A 953 -20.01 30.36 -3.83
CA ARG A 953 -19.03 30.50 -4.93
C ARG A 953 -18.64 31.96 -5.15
N ALA A 954 -19.61 32.88 -5.16
CA ALA A 954 -19.35 34.31 -5.28
C ALA A 954 -18.54 34.85 -4.10
N HIS A 955 -18.88 34.43 -2.87
CA HIS A 955 -18.18 34.84 -1.66
C HIS A 955 -16.73 34.34 -1.61
N LEU A 956 -16.48 33.11 -2.05
CA LEU A 956 -15.13 32.54 -2.12
C LEU A 956 -14.32 33.18 -3.26
N ARG A 957 -14.90 33.42 -4.43
CA ARG A 957 -14.22 34.08 -5.56
C ARG A 957 -13.71 35.49 -5.22
N ALA A 958 -14.36 36.17 -4.27
CA ALA A 958 -13.89 37.47 -3.78
C ALA A 958 -12.64 37.40 -2.90
N ARG A 959 -12.29 36.21 -2.37
CA ARG A 959 -11.28 36.04 -1.30
C ARG A 959 -10.18 35.03 -1.62
N LEU A 960 -10.48 34.02 -2.41
CA LEU A 960 -9.57 32.92 -2.73
C LEU A 960 -9.22 32.88 -4.22
N PRO A 961 -8.03 32.38 -4.58
CA PRO A 961 -7.68 32.06 -5.96
C PRO A 961 -8.63 31.03 -6.58
N GLU A 962 -8.78 31.06 -7.92
CA GLU A 962 -9.70 30.20 -8.65
C GLU A 962 -9.46 28.69 -8.40
N ALA A 963 -8.20 28.27 -8.32
CA ALA A 963 -7.84 26.87 -8.06
C ALA A 963 -8.27 26.34 -6.67
N MET A 964 -8.59 27.24 -5.73
CA MET A 964 -9.06 26.90 -4.38
C MET A 964 -10.59 26.93 -4.25
N ILE A 965 -11.31 27.32 -5.30
CA ILE A 965 -12.77 27.37 -5.28
C ILE A 965 -13.33 25.96 -5.49
N PRO A 966 -14.14 25.41 -4.56
CA PRO A 966 -14.77 24.12 -4.74
C PRO A 966 -15.58 24.02 -6.04
N THR A 967 -15.51 22.86 -6.69
CA THR A 967 -16.24 22.58 -7.92
C THR A 967 -17.72 22.35 -7.64
N ALA A 968 -18.06 21.81 -6.47
CA ALA A 968 -19.42 21.66 -5.95
C ALA A 968 -19.55 22.16 -4.50
N PHE A 969 -20.79 22.47 -4.09
CA PHE A 969 -21.14 22.84 -2.72
C PHE A 969 -22.35 22.04 -2.25
N GLU A 970 -22.26 21.43 -1.08
CA GLU A 970 -23.32 20.63 -0.48
C GLU A 970 -23.76 21.21 0.85
N VAL A 971 -25.08 21.29 1.05
CA VAL A 971 -25.67 21.69 2.33
C VAL A 971 -25.89 20.43 3.15
N VAL A 972 -25.21 20.32 4.28
CA VAL A 972 -25.35 19.21 5.22
C VAL A 972 -26.02 19.69 6.50
N PRO A 973 -27.10 19.02 6.96
CA PRO A 973 -27.79 19.43 8.18
C PRO A 973 -26.95 19.16 9.44
N GLU A 974 -26.07 18.15 9.39
CA GLU A 974 -25.12 17.82 10.44
C GLU A 974 -23.84 17.23 9.83
N PHE A 975 -22.69 17.53 10.43
CA PHE A 975 -21.40 16.99 9.99
C PHE A 975 -21.16 15.63 10.63
N PRO A 976 -20.83 14.58 9.86
CA PRO A 976 -20.49 13.27 10.40
C PRO A 976 -19.23 13.38 11.26
N VAL A 977 -19.25 12.76 12.43
CA VAL A 977 -18.12 12.75 13.36
C VAL A 977 -17.74 11.33 13.70
N LEU A 978 -16.43 11.09 13.79
CA LEU A 978 -15.86 9.87 14.35
C LEU A 978 -16.28 9.74 15.82
N PRO A 979 -16.23 8.53 16.42
CA PRO A 979 -16.43 8.34 17.86
C PRO A 979 -15.50 9.18 18.75
N SER A 980 -14.37 9.64 18.18
CA SER A 980 -13.43 10.58 18.82
C SER A 980 -13.93 12.05 18.89
N GLY A 981 -15.08 12.36 18.29
CA GLY A 981 -15.63 13.72 18.18
C GLY A 981 -15.01 14.58 17.07
N LYS A 982 -14.09 14.02 16.26
CA LYS A 982 -13.51 14.69 15.09
C LYS A 982 -14.39 14.49 13.86
N LEU A 983 -14.36 15.44 12.92
CA LEU A 983 -15.05 15.33 11.63
C LEU A 983 -14.59 14.08 10.87
N ASP A 984 -15.55 13.28 10.40
CA ASP A 984 -15.30 12.15 9.49
C ASP A 984 -15.47 12.61 8.04
N ARG A 985 -14.35 12.92 7.37
CA ARG A 985 -14.37 13.39 5.98
C ARG A 985 -14.72 12.29 4.98
N ALA A 986 -14.52 11.01 5.33
CA ALA A 986 -14.86 9.89 4.45
C ALA A 986 -16.37 9.65 4.44
N ALA A 987 -17.04 9.92 5.56
CA ALA A 987 -18.50 9.83 5.69
C ALA A 987 -19.26 11.05 5.12
N LEU A 988 -18.58 12.06 4.57
CA LEU A 988 -19.26 13.19 3.93
C LEU A 988 -20.00 12.73 2.66
N PRO A 989 -21.25 13.18 2.45
CA PRO A 989 -22.09 12.69 1.35
C PRO A 989 -21.50 13.06 -0.02
N ALA A 990 -21.82 12.28 -1.05
CA ALA A 990 -21.46 12.63 -2.43
C ALA A 990 -22.18 13.91 -2.87
N PRO A 991 -21.55 14.76 -3.71
CA PRO A 991 -22.22 15.95 -4.23
C PRO A 991 -23.46 15.61 -5.06
N ALA A 992 -24.51 16.43 -4.97
CA ALA A 992 -25.78 16.25 -5.66
C ALA A 992 -25.54 16.25 -7.18
N GLY A 993 -25.53 15.05 -7.76
CA GLY A 993 -25.16 14.78 -9.15
C GLY A 993 -24.17 13.61 -9.33
N GLY A 994 -23.49 13.19 -8.26
CA GLY A 994 -22.54 12.07 -8.23
C GLY A 994 -23.14 10.72 -7.79
N ASP A 995 -24.11 10.73 -6.86
CA ASP A 995 -24.85 9.53 -6.47
C ASP A 995 -26.29 9.89 -6.08
N ARG A 996 -27.22 9.67 -7.00
CA ARG A 996 -28.54 9.15 -6.60
C ARG A 996 -28.32 7.67 -6.29
N PRO A 997 -29.00 7.05 -5.30
CA PRO A 997 -29.19 5.60 -5.35
C PRO A 997 -29.66 5.30 -6.76
N ALA A 998 -28.93 4.45 -7.49
CA ALA A 998 -29.20 4.22 -8.90
C ALA A 998 -30.72 4.06 -9.04
N PRO A 999 -31.42 4.92 -9.80
CA PRO A 999 -32.84 4.70 -10.03
C PRO A 999 -32.94 3.30 -10.57
N TYR A 1000 -33.78 2.47 -9.93
CA TYR A 1000 -33.98 1.07 -10.31
C TYR A 1000 -34.00 0.97 -11.83
N THR A 1001 -32.94 0.38 -12.38
CA THR A 1001 -32.77 0.21 -13.81
C THR A 1001 -33.08 -1.25 -14.07
N PRO A 1002 -34.20 -1.57 -14.74
CA PRO A 1002 -34.58 -2.96 -14.97
C PRO A 1002 -33.53 -3.64 -15.86
N PRO A 1003 -33.33 -4.97 -15.70
CA PRO A 1003 -32.52 -5.76 -16.61
C PRO A 1003 -32.87 -5.51 -18.08
N GLY A 1004 -31.85 -5.24 -18.90
CA GLY A 1004 -32.01 -4.90 -20.32
C GLY A 1004 -31.85 -6.07 -21.29
N THR A 1005 -31.25 -7.18 -20.84
CA THR A 1005 -31.00 -8.39 -21.62
C THR A 1005 -31.56 -9.64 -20.92
N ASP A 1006 -31.72 -10.74 -21.66
CA ASP A 1006 -32.18 -12.02 -21.09
C ASP A 1006 -31.21 -12.54 -20.01
N SER A 1007 -29.90 -12.33 -20.21
CA SER A 1007 -28.86 -12.71 -19.24
C SER A 1007 -28.91 -11.85 -17.98
N GLU A 1008 -29.11 -10.53 -18.11
CA GLU A 1008 -29.32 -9.65 -16.96
C GLU A 1008 -30.60 -10.04 -16.21
N GLN A 1009 -31.67 -10.42 -16.91
CA GLN A 1009 -32.92 -10.83 -16.29
C GLN A 1009 -32.76 -12.13 -15.50
N LEU A 1010 -32.07 -13.12 -16.07
CA LEU A 1010 -31.73 -14.37 -15.39
C LEU A 1010 -30.94 -14.12 -14.10
N VAL A 1011 -29.90 -13.28 -14.17
CA VAL A 1011 -29.07 -12.97 -13.00
C VAL A 1011 -29.88 -12.23 -11.94
N ALA A 1012 -30.70 -11.24 -12.32
CA ALA A 1012 -31.56 -10.50 -11.41
C ALA A 1012 -32.61 -11.39 -10.72
N ASP A 1013 -33.21 -12.35 -11.44
CA ASP A 1013 -34.19 -13.28 -10.89
C ASP A 1013 -33.55 -14.21 -9.85
N VAL A 1014 -32.37 -14.76 -10.15
CA VAL A 1014 -31.61 -15.59 -9.21
C VAL A 1014 -31.21 -14.79 -7.97
N PHE A 1015 -30.75 -13.54 -8.13
CA PHE A 1015 -30.45 -12.67 -6.99
C PHE A 1015 -31.69 -12.42 -6.13
N ALA A 1016 -32.83 -12.10 -6.76
CA ALA A 1016 -34.08 -11.85 -6.06
C ALA A 1016 -34.54 -13.07 -5.25
N GLU A 1017 -34.46 -14.26 -5.84
CA GLU A 1017 -34.83 -15.53 -5.18
C GLU A 1017 -33.88 -15.87 -4.01
N VAL A 1018 -32.57 -15.77 -4.23
CA VAL A 1018 -31.57 -16.16 -3.22
C VAL A 1018 -31.50 -15.17 -2.06
N LEU A 1019 -31.61 -13.86 -2.33
CA LEU A 1019 -31.53 -12.80 -1.33
C LEU A 1019 -32.89 -12.45 -0.70
N GLY A 1020 -33.99 -13.00 -1.22
CA GLY A 1020 -35.34 -12.68 -0.76
C GLY A 1020 -35.76 -11.24 -1.08
N GLN A 1021 -35.22 -10.65 -2.15
CA GLN A 1021 -35.52 -9.29 -2.58
C GLN A 1021 -36.71 -9.28 -3.56
N ALA A 1022 -37.58 -8.27 -3.45
CA ALA A 1022 -38.74 -8.18 -4.34
C ALA A 1022 -38.37 -7.75 -5.77
N ARG A 1023 -37.30 -6.94 -5.93
CA ARG A 1023 -36.78 -6.43 -7.20
C ARG A 1023 -35.27 -6.20 -7.08
N VAL A 1024 -34.52 -6.56 -8.11
CA VAL A 1024 -33.08 -6.34 -8.27
C VAL A 1024 -32.83 -5.64 -9.61
N GLY A 1025 -32.08 -4.55 -9.61
CA GLY A 1025 -31.72 -3.74 -10.77
C GLY A 1025 -30.37 -4.12 -11.37
N THR A 1026 -30.12 -3.69 -12.61
CA THR A 1026 -28.91 -4.06 -13.38
C THR A 1026 -27.59 -3.62 -12.72
N GLY A 1027 -27.61 -2.50 -11.97
CA GLY A 1027 -26.45 -1.98 -11.25
C GLY A 1027 -26.36 -2.39 -9.78
N ASP A 1028 -27.29 -3.23 -9.29
CA ASP A 1028 -27.30 -3.62 -7.89
C ASP A 1028 -26.18 -4.64 -7.61
N ASP A 1029 -25.36 -4.36 -6.61
CA ASP A 1029 -24.28 -5.23 -6.14
C ASP A 1029 -24.84 -6.35 -5.23
N PHE A 1030 -24.44 -7.59 -5.49
CA PHE A 1030 -24.87 -8.77 -4.75
C PHE A 1030 -24.63 -8.66 -3.23
N PHE A 1031 -23.47 -8.13 -2.84
CA PHE A 1031 -23.04 -8.04 -1.44
C PHE A 1031 -23.72 -6.88 -0.72
N ASP A 1032 -23.91 -5.74 -1.40
CA ASP A 1032 -24.66 -4.60 -0.85
C ASP A 1032 -26.12 -4.95 -0.55
N LEU A 1033 -26.70 -5.87 -1.34
CA LEU A 1033 -28.04 -6.42 -1.12
C LEU A 1033 -28.13 -7.46 0.01
N GLY A 1034 -27.05 -7.65 0.78
CA GLY A 1034 -26.98 -8.60 1.90
C GLY A 1034 -26.43 -9.98 1.54
N GLY A 1035 -25.84 -10.12 0.35
CA GLY A 1035 -25.20 -11.36 -0.09
C GLY A 1035 -23.98 -11.74 0.73
N HIS A 1036 -23.82 -13.03 1.00
CA HIS A 1036 -22.63 -13.58 1.64
C HIS A 1036 -22.14 -14.85 0.93
N SER A 1037 -20.94 -15.32 1.28
CA SER A 1037 -20.24 -16.42 0.61
C SER A 1037 -21.09 -17.68 0.39
N LEU A 1038 -21.97 -18.04 1.34
CA LEU A 1038 -22.88 -19.18 1.19
C LEU A 1038 -23.99 -18.91 0.15
N LEU A 1039 -24.54 -17.69 0.13
CA LEU A 1039 -25.55 -17.30 -0.86
C LEU A 1039 -24.92 -17.16 -2.26
N ALA A 1040 -23.68 -16.70 -2.35
CA ALA A 1040 -22.92 -16.65 -3.60
C ALA A 1040 -22.79 -18.04 -4.25
N VAL A 1041 -22.51 -19.07 -3.45
CA VAL A 1041 -22.49 -20.47 -3.92
C VAL A 1041 -23.86 -20.89 -4.47
N LYS A 1042 -24.95 -20.52 -3.78
CA LYS A 1042 -26.30 -20.83 -4.22
C LYS A 1042 -26.65 -20.15 -5.54
N VAL A 1043 -26.33 -18.85 -5.68
CA VAL A 1043 -26.50 -18.09 -6.93
C VAL A 1043 -25.77 -18.77 -8.08
N ILE A 1044 -24.49 -19.11 -7.91
CA ILE A 1044 -23.69 -19.73 -8.96
C ILE A 1044 -24.22 -21.12 -9.31
N ALA A 1045 -24.65 -21.90 -8.33
CA ALA A 1045 -25.26 -23.22 -8.58
C ALA A 1045 -26.57 -23.11 -9.38
N GLU A 1046 -27.43 -22.13 -9.08
CA GLU A 1046 -28.67 -21.90 -9.82
C GLU A 1046 -28.41 -21.36 -11.24
N LEU A 1047 -27.45 -20.44 -11.40
CA LEU A 1047 -27.02 -19.95 -12.71
C LEU A 1047 -26.41 -21.07 -13.55
N ALA A 1048 -25.54 -21.91 -12.97
CA ALA A 1048 -24.94 -23.06 -13.65
C ALA A 1048 -25.99 -24.10 -14.04
N ALA A 1049 -26.96 -24.39 -13.16
CA ALA A 1049 -28.06 -25.30 -13.48
C ALA A 1049 -28.94 -24.80 -14.63
N THR A 1050 -29.15 -23.47 -14.72
CA THR A 1050 -30.02 -22.86 -15.73
C THR A 1050 -29.30 -22.69 -17.07
N THR A 1051 -28.05 -22.25 -17.07
CA THR A 1051 -27.23 -22.02 -18.27
C THR A 1051 -26.54 -23.29 -18.78
N ARG A 1052 -26.38 -24.31 -17.92
CA ARG A 1052 -25.55 -25.50 -18.14
C ARG A 1052 -24.06 -25.20 -18.36
N LEU A 1053 -23.61 -24.03 -17.93
CA LEU A 1053 -22.20 -23.64 -17.94
C LEU A 1053 -21.54 -23.97 -16.60
N ASP A 1054 -20.25 -24.29 -16.64
CA ASP A 1054 -19.42 -24.34 -15.44
C ASP A 1054 -18.97 -22.91 -15.10
N ILE A 1055 -19.73 -22.24 -14.23
CA ILE A 1055 -19.47 -20.85 -13.83
C ILE A 1055 -18.61 -20.87 -12.55
N PRO A 1056 -17.36 -20.40 -12.59
CA PRO A 1056 -16.52 -20.34 -11.40
C PRO A 1056 -17.09 -19.37 -10.37
N LEU A 1057 -17.04 -19.73 -9.08
CA LEU A 1057 -17.55 -18.87 -8.01
C LEU A 1057 -16.83 -17.51 -7.95
N ARG A 1058 -15.54 -17.46 -8.31
CA ARG A 1058 -14.78 -16.20 -8.44
C ARG A 1058 -15.45 -15.16 -9.34
N THR A 1059 -16.25 -15.56 -10.33
CA THR A 1059 -16.84 -14.65 -11.30
C THR A 1059 -17.73 -13.62 -10.60
N LEU A 1060 -18.54 -14.03 -9.63
CA LEU A 1060 -19.41 -13.13 -8.84
C LEU A 1060 -18.62 -12.16 -7.93
N PHE A 1061 -17.43 -12.53 -7.46
CA PHE A 1061 -16.61 -11.67 -6.60
C PHE A 1061 -15.84 -10.60 -7.39
N VAL A 1062 -15.57 -10.87 -8.66
CA VAL A 1062 -14.95 -9.93 -9.61
C VAL A 1062 -16.01 -9.05 -10.28
N HIS A 1063 -17.16 -9.65 -10.64
CA HIS A 1063 -18.29 -9.03 -11.34
C HIS A 1063 -19.49 -9.04 -10.42
N ARG A 1064 -19.62 -7.99 -9.61
CA ARG A 1064 -20.49 -7.99 -8.41
C ARG A 1064 -21.90 -7.52 -8.71
N THR A 1065 -22.06 -6.73 -9.77
CA THR A 1065 -23.36 -6.23 -10.23
C THR A 1065 -24.02 -7.18 -11.21
N VAL A 1066 -25.35 -7.10 -11.34
CA VAL A 1066 -26.12 -7.89 -12.31
C VAL A 1066 -25.58 -7.73 -13.74
N ALA A 1067 -25.29 -6.50 -14.18
CA ALA A 1067 -24.77 -6.20 -15.51
C ALA A 1067 -23.40 -6.85 -15.76
N GLU A 1068 -22.47 -6.70 -14.82
CA GLU A 1068 -21.13 -7.26 -14.95
C GLU A 1068 -21.16 -8.79 -14.95
N LEU A 1069 -21.96 -9.40 -14.08
CA LEU A 1069 -22.06 -10.85 -14.00
C LEU A 1069 -22.74 -11.43 -15.24
N ALA A 1070 -23.80 -10.79 -15.73
CA ALA A 1070 -24.47 -11.19 -16.97
C ALA A 1070 -23.51 -11.17 -18.17
N ALA A 1071 -22.72 -10.10 -18.31
CA ALA A 1071 -21.69 -10.02 -19.35
C ALA A 1071 -20.65 -11.14 -19.24
N ALA A 1072 -20.19 -11.45 -18.03
CA ALA A 1072 -19.25 -12.54 -17.80
C ALA A 1072 -19.84 -13.93 -18.13
N VAL A 1073 -21.12 -14.15 -17.83
CA VAL A 1073 -21.83 -15.39 -18.20
C VAL A 1073 -21.99 -15.50 -19.72
N GLU A 1074 -22.28 -14.40 -20.41
CA GLU A 1074 -22.34 -14.38 -21.88
C GLU A 1074 -20.99 -14.69 -22.53
N GLU A 1075 -19.89 -14.17 -21.99
CA GLU A 1075 -18.54 -14.50 -22.45
C GLU A 1075 -18.21 -15.99 -22.28
N LEU A 1076 -18.57 -16.59 -21.14
CA LEU A 1076 -18.41 -18.03 -20.91
C LEU A 1076 -19.26 -18.86 -21.88
N LEU A 1077 -20.50 -18.43 -22.14
CA LEU A 1077 -21.39 -19.08 -23.11
C LEU A 1077 -20.79 -19.06 -24.52
N ALA A 1078 -20.23 -17.92 -24.94
CA ALA A 1078 -19.58 -17.79 -26.24
C ALA A 1078 -18.35 -18.70 -26.36
N ALA A 1079 -17.52 -18.75 -25.31
CA ALA A 1079 -16.33 -19.62 -25.28
C ALA A 1079 -16.68 -21.11 -25.35
N GLU A 1080 -17.75 -21.55 -24.68
CA GLU A 1080 -18.23 -22.94 -24.72
C GLU A 1080 -18.77 -23.31 -26.12
N ILE A 1081 -19.49 -22.38 -26.77
CA ILE A 1081 -19.97 -22.55 -28.15
C ILE A 1081 -18.81 -22.68 -29.14
N ASP A 1082 -17.75 -21.87 -28.98
CA ASP A 1082 -16.55 -21.96 -29.82
C ASP A 1082 -15.81 -23.30 -29.63
N GLN A 1083 -15.66 -23.76 -28.38
CA GLN A 1083 -15.04 -25.07 -28.09
C GLN A 1083 -15.85 -26.24 -28.64
N LEU A 1084 -17.19 -26.20 -28.53
CA LEU A 1084 -18.06 -27.21 -29.12
C LEU A 1084 -18.01 -27.19 -30.65
N SER A 1085 -17.85 -26.01 -31.25
CA SER A 1085 -17.70 -25.83 -32.70
C SER A 1085 -16.37 -26.37 -33.21
N GLU A 1086 -15.26 -26.11 -32.50
CA GLU A 1086 -13.95 -26.72 -32.80
C GLU A 1086 -13.96 -28.24 -32.62
N ALA A 1087 -14.56 -28.74 -31.53
CA ALA A 1087 -14.68 -30.18 -31.28
C ALA A 1087 -15.56 -30.88 -32.34
N ALA A 1088 -16.61 -30.20 -32.82
CA ALA A 1088 -17.45 -30.68 -33.91
C ALA A 1088 -16.68 -30.68 -35.25
N ALA A 1089 -15.88 -29.64 -35.53
CA ALA A 1089 -15.03 -29.57 -36.72
C ALA A 1089 -13.96 -30.68 -36.73
N VAL A 1090 -13.34 -30.98 -35.59
CA VAL A 1090 -12.38 -32.08 -35.43
C VAL A 1090 -13.04 -33.45 -35.61
N ARG A 1091 -14.28 -33.64 -35.11
CA ARG A 1091 -15.05 -34.87 -35.31
C ARG A 1091 -15.53 -35.04 -36.76
N LEU A 1092 -15.88 -33.96 -37.45
CA LEU A 1092 -16.24 -33.97 -38.87
C LEU A 1092 -15.03 -34.29 -39.76
N ALA A 1093 -13.84 -33.76 -39.44
CA ALA A 1093 -12.60 -34.10 -40.13
C ALA A 1093 -12.16 -35.56 -39.91
N ALA A 1094 -12.53 -36.17 -38.77
CA ALA A 1094 -12.28 -37.59 -38.49
C ALA A 1094 -13.33 -38.54 -39.10
N ALA A 1095 -14.42 -38.02 -39.69
CA ALA A 1095 -15.55 -38.79 -40.17
C ALA A 1095 -15.67 -38.90 -41.70
N GLU A 1096 -14.72 -38.39 -42.49
CA GLU A 1096 -14.68 -38.67 -43.94
C GLU A 1096 -14.28 -40.15 -44.20
N PRO A 1097 -15.17 -41.00 -44.73
CA PRO A 1097 -14.81 -42.35 -45.17
C PRO A 1097 -14.29 -42.26 -46.61
N GLY A 1098 -13.16 -42.90 -46.87
CA GLY A 1098 -12.61 -43.05 -48.22
C GLY A 1098 -13.66 -43.56 -49.22
N GLY A 1099 -13.83 -42.82 -50.31
CA GLY A 1099 -14.54 -43.29 -51.49
C GLY A 1099 -13.62 -44.15 -52.36
N ALA A 1100 -14.04 -45.40 -52.61
CA ALA A 1100 -13.50 -46.30 -53.63
C ALA A 1100 -14.51 -46.40 -54.80
N PRO A 1101 -14.12 -46.90 -55.99
CA PRO A 1101 -13.61 -48.27 -56.17
C PRO A 1101 -12.12 -48.36 -56.50
#